data_AF-A0A933FNK8-F1
#
_entry.id   AF-A0A933FNK8-F1
#
_cell.length_a   1.000
_cell.length_b   1.000
_cell.length_c   1.000
_cell.angle_alpha   90.00
_cell.angle_beta   90.00
_cell.angle_gamma   90.00
#
_symmetry.space_group_name_H-M   'P 1'
#
loop_
_entity.id
_entity.type
_entity.pdbx_description
1 polymer ?
#
loop_
_entity_poly.entity_id
_entity_poly.type
_entity_poly.pdbx_seq_one_letter_code
_entity_poly.pdbx_strand_id
1 'polypeptide(L)'
;MSIPQNSLYSPEFEHDACGVGFVADIGGNKTHKILEQAIRSAINLTHRGAVGADAKTGDGAGVLTQIPGKLFAREMQRLGLRLDHAEDLGVGMIFLPAGDAAAQQASKAIIEAAIADHALVLLGWRKVPVKSDELGDKARETQPEIQQVLIGKPAGVEADAFERSLYLTRKVTEKEANRRGLADLYIPSFSHRTIVYKALVVAPQLERFYLDLKDPDYETALSVFHQRYSTNTFPTWPLAQPMRMLGHNGEINTLKGNRNWMFAREAEMRSEIWGREIEKLKPVITKGGSDSTSLDNALELLTLSGRTILHSMMMLVPEAYQRMPAMDPDLRSFYEYLSCISEPWDGPAGIAFSDGVIVGAALDRNGLRPARYKIAKDGTIIMASEVGVLEISDSEIVEKGRLGPGQMIAVNTARGTLLRNEEIKKEVSRLKPYSRWLKENLYRVDGASLKQPVPPPTMEEVDLVRRQRGFGYAEEELEVIISPMITEGKEPVGSMGDDTPLSVLSKRPRLLYTYFKQLFAQVTNPPIDSLREELVMSLNSALGYRRSLLEETPDHARLIKFSSPILNQQEMEWLKNLPASMGDGGNGKPPFRSTVLRAIFPTSEGAKGLERALDELSQAAVEAVDEGSSILILSDRDVSSTHAPIPMLLAVGAVHHDLIRQGRRMRASIVVEAGDAREEHHFACLLGHGASMIYPYITYETILHLLANNTENDNGWNGLDATKALQNYKKAIEHGILKIMSKMGISTLSSYRGAQIFEAIGLDRAIIDKYFTGTPSRIGGAGLEEITAEVLRFHRAAFGVPQPRLEQEGFYRYRKSGEYHAFNPDVFKAIHRMVKSGAPKDYETYAKAVDERPPATIRDLLRFKLSNAIPLEEVEPIEKILKRFTTGSISHGALGREAHETLAIAMNRLGAKSGSGEGGEDPSRYHRRQNGDWANSAIKQVASARFGVTPEYLASAIELEIKMAQG
;
A
#
# COMPACT_ATOMS: atom_id res chain seq x y z
N MET A 1 -5.49 16.21 21.79
CA MET A 1 -5.22 15.11 22.75
C MET A 1 -4.28 14.12 22.08
N SER A 2 -3.12 13.84 22.67
CA SER A 2 -2.16 12.87 22.14
C SER A 2 -2.66 11.43 22.39
N ILE A 3 -2.60 10.59 21.36
CA ILE A 3 -2.82 9.14 21.47
C ILE A 3 -1.91 8.58 22.57
N PRO A 4 -2.40 7.71 23.48
CA PRO A 4 -1.57 7.13 24.54
C PRO A 4 -0.36 6.39 23.94
N GLN A 5 0.86 6.75 24.38
CA GLN A 5 2.13 6.18 23.91
C GLN A 5 2.28 4.66 24.12
N ASN A 6 1.35 4.00 24.83
CA ASN A 6 1.39 2.57 25.15
C ASN A 6 0.22 1.76 24.54
N SER A 7 -0.39 2.24 23.46
CA SER A 7 -1.43 1.48 22.75
C SER A 7 -0.88 0.75 21.52
N LEU A 8 -1.51 -0.38 21.13
CA LEU A 8 -1.20 -1.07 19.87
C LEU A 8 -1.73 -0.34 18.63
N TYR A 9 -2.44 0.79 18.82
CA TYR A 9 -2.96 1.62 17.75
C TYR A 9 -1.86 2.55 17.23
N SER A 10 -1.73 2.63 15.91
CA SER A 10 -0.82 3.55 15.23
C SER A 10 -1.63 4.44 14.27
N PRO A 11 -1.49 5.77 14.33
CA PRO A 11 -2.19 6.68 13.42
C PRO A 11 -1.76 6.53 11.95
N GLU A 12 -0.70 5.78 11.66
CA GLU A 12 -0.29 5.46 10.28
C GLU A 12 -1.24 4.48 9.57
N PHE A 13 -2.14 3.81 10.31
CA PHE A 13 -3.18 2.91 9.79
C PHE A 13 -4.56 3.59 9.68
N GLU A 14 -4.60 4.91 9.63
CA GLU A 14 -5.83 5.67 9.41
C GLU A 14 -6.22 5.71 7.92
N HIS A 15 -7.52 5.61 7.64
CA HIS A 15 -8.07 5.53 6.28
C HIS A 15 -9.33 6.38 6.12
N ASP A 16 -9.60 6.83 4.90
CA ASP A 16 -10.70 7.74 4.57
C ASP A 16 -11.66 7.12 3.52
N ALA A 17 -12.96 7.37 3.68
CA ALA A 17 -13.99 7.13 2.65
C ALA A 17 -14.81 8.42 2.52
N CYS A 18 -15.26 8.84 1.34
CA CYS A 18 -15.73 10.23 1.18
C CYS A 18 -16.81 10.43 0.10
N GLY A 19 -17.29 11.67 -0.02
CA GLY A 19 -17.87 12.21 -1.24
C GLY A 19 -16.95 13.28 -1.82
N VAL A 20 -16.70 13.27 -3.13
CA VAL A 20 -15.83 14.26 -3.79
C VAL A 20 -16.41 14.67 -5.15
N GLY A 21 -16.11 15.89 -5.57
CA GLY A 21 -16.48 16.39 -6.88
C GLY A 21 -15.92 17.76 -7.22
N PHE A 22 -16.28 18.26 -8.40
CA PHE A 22 -16.05 19.63 -8.80
C PHE A 22 -17.25 20.21 -9.55
N VAL A 23 -17.36 21.54 -9.50
CA VAL A 23 -18.27 22.34 -10.33
C VAL A 23 -17.43 23.38 -11.07
N ALA A 24 -17.70 23.60 -12.36
CA ALA A 24 -17.00 24.61 -13.14
C ALA A 24 -17.89 25.23 -14.21
N ASP A 25 -17.62 26.49 -14.53
CA ASP A 25 -18.09 27.15 -15.74
C ASP A 25 -17.09 26.88 -16.87
N ILE A 26 -17.51 26.22 -17.95
CA ILE A 26 -16.62 25.85 -19.07
C ILE A 26 -16.03 27.09 -19.73
N GLY A 27 -16.78 28.20 -19.79
CA GLY A 27 -16.33 29.47 -20.37
C GLY A 27 -15.40 30.28 -19.46
N GLY A 28 -15.21 29.86 -18.21
CA GLY A 28 -14.36 30.55 -17.24
C GLY A 28 -15.02 31.76 -16.58
N ASN A 29 -16.35 31.91 -16.68
CA ASN A 29 -17.06 33.03 -16.07
C ASN A 29 -17.09 32.88 -14.55
N LYS A 30 -16.58 33.88 -13.82
CA LYS A 30 -16.57 33.88 -12.35
C LYS A 30 -17.93 34.36 -11.83
N THR A 31 -18.63 33.52 -11.08
CA THR A 31 -19.91 33.87 -10.45
C THR A 31 -20.03 33.22 -9.06
N HIS A 32 -20.88 33.77 -8.18
CA HIS A 32 -21.15 33.15 -6.88
C HIS A 32 -21.90 31.81 -7.01
N LYS A 33 -22.69 31.65 -8.07
CA LYS A 33 -23.46 30.43 -8.39
C LYS A 33 -22.60 29.16 -8.38
N ILE A 34 -21.35 29.21 -8.86
CA ILE A 34 -20.45 28.05 -8.88
C ILE A 34 -20.13 27.58 -7.45
N LEU A 35 -19.90 28.51 -6.52
CA LEU A 35 -19.68 28.18 -5.12
C LEU A 35 -20.94 27.58 -4.48
N GLU A 36 -22.10 28.20 -4.68
CA GLU A 36 -23.38 27.71 -4.15
C GLU A 36 -23.67 26.28 -4.62
N GLN A 37 -23.45 26.00 -5.90
CA GLN A 37 -23.63 24.67 -6.48
C GLN A 37 -22.65 23.65 -5.90
N ALA A 38 -21.38 24.03 -5.68
CA ALA A 38 -20.39 23.15 -5.06
C ALA A 38 -20.74 22.81 -3.60
N ILE A 39 -21.15 23.80 -2.81
CA ILE A 39 -21.58 23.60 -1.41
C ILE A 39 -22.85 22.74 -1.38
N ARG A 40 -23.84 23.03 -2.23
CA ARG A 40 -25.05 22.20 -2.36
C ARG A 40 -24.72 20.74 -2.72
N SER A 41 -23.74 20.55 -3.59
CA SER A 41 -23.29 19.22 -3.99
C SER A 41 -22.63 18.46 -2.84
N ALA A 42 -21.80 19.13 -2.03
CA ALA A 42 -21.24 18.56 -0.81
C ALA A 42 -22.33 18.20 0.21
N ILE A 43 -23.33 19.08 0.39
CA ILE A 43 -24.51 18.82 1.25
C ILE A 43 -25.22 17.53 0.85
N ASN A 44 -25.44 17.33 -0.45
CA ASN A 44 -26.11 16.14 -0.98
C ASN A 44 -25.25 14.86 -0.93
N LEU A 45 -24.01 14.94 -0.45
CA LEU A 45 -23.15 13.79 -0.16
C LEU A 45 -23.00 13.50 1.34
N THR A 46 -23.75 14.19 2.21
CA THR A 46 -23.66 14.02 3.67
C THR A 46 -23.96 12.59 4.11
N HIS A 47 -24.81 11.84 3.40
CA HIS A 47 -25.08 10.41 3.69
C HIS A 47 -23.87 9.49 3.50
N ARG A 48 -22.80 10.00 2.85
CA ARG A 48 -21.50 9.31 2.74
C ARG A 48 -20.52 9.71 3.84
N GLY A 49 -20.88 10.63 4.73
CA GLY A 49 -20.08 11.08 5.87
C GLY A 49 -20.56 10.48 7.19
N ALA A 50 -19.67 10.40 8.19
CA ALA A 50 -20.06 10.06 9.55
C ALA A 50 -20.60 11.32 10.22
N VAL A 51 -21.67 11.17 10.98
CA VAL A 51 -22.26 12.25 11.76
C VAL A 51 -22.07 11.92 13.23
N GLY A 52 -21.42 12.81 13.98
CA GLY A 52 -21.26 12.67 15.41
C GLY A 52 -22.61 12.62 16.13
N ALA A 53 -22.60 12.14 17.39
CA ALA A 53 -23.82 12.07 18.20
C ALA A 53 -24.52 13.42 18.40
N ASP A 54 -23.79 14.54 18.25
CA ASP A 54 -24.29 15.91 18.34
C ASP A 54 -24.92 16.44 17.04
N ALA A 55 -24.96 15.63 15.97
CA ALA A 55 -25.44 15.98 14.63
C ALA A 55 -24.75 17.20 13.96
N LYS A 56 -23.68 17.72 14.56
CA LYS A 56 -22.94 18.91 14.08
C LYS A 56 -21.48 18.59 13.78
N THR A 57 -20.85 17.78 14.62
CA THR A 57 -19.48 17.32 14.42
C THR A 57 -19.46 16.33 13.25
N GLY A 58 -18.68 16.67 12.23
CA GLY A 58 -18.36 15.78 11.11
C GLY A 58 -16.85 15.63 10.95
N ASP A 59 -16.43 14.61 10.21
CA ASP A 59 -15.00 14.28 10.03
C ASP A 59 -14.23 15.25 9.13
N GLY A 60 -14.95 16.19 8.50
CA GLY A 60 -14.40 17.27 7.70
C GLY A 60 -15.22 17.56 6.44
N ALA A 61 -15.38 18.84 6.12
CA ALA A 61 -15.93 19.30 4.86
C ALA A 61 -15.16 20.54 4.38
N GLY A 62 -15.13 20.75 3.06
CA GLY A 62 -14.45 21.92 2.52
C GLY A 62 -14.65 22.14 1.03
N VAL A 63 -14.18 23.30 0.59
CA VAL A 63 -14.12 23.71 -0.82
C VAL A 63 -12.76 24.34 -1.13
N LEU A 64 -12.27 24.08 -2.33
CA LEU A 64 -11.16 24.76 -2.98
C LEU A 64 -11.74 25.58 -4.13
N THR A 65 -11.45 26.87 -4.17
CA THR A 65 -11.90 27.77 -5.24
C THR A 65 -10.74 28.58 -5.79
N GLN A 66 -10.99 29.36 -6.84
CA GLN A 66 -10.12 30.49 -7.15
C GLN A 66 -10.19 31.55 -6.04
N ILE A 67 -9.17 32.39 -5.92
CA ILE A 67 -9.20 33.53 -4.99
C ILE A 67 -10.30 34.52 -5.43
N PRO A 68 -11.28 34.84 -4.56
CA PRO A 68 -12.37 35.76 -4.89
C PRO A 68 -11.90 37.22 -4.88
N GLY A 69 -11.43 37.69 -6.04
CA GLY A 69 -10.79 39.00 -6.19
C GLY A 69 -11.65 40.18 -5.71
N LYS A 70 -12.97 40.18 -5.97
CA LYS A 70 -13.88 41.26 -5.53
C LYS A 70 -13.98 41.34 -4.01
N LEU A 71 -14.20 40.21 -3.35
CA LEU A 71 -14.24 40.11 -1.89
C LEU A 71 -12.93 40.63 -1.26
N PHE A 72 -11.78 40.17 -1.76
CA PHE A 72 -10.49 40.58 -1.22
C PHE A 72 -10.17 42.05 -1.50
N ALA A 73 -10.51 42.59 -2.68
CA ALA A 73 -10.34 44.01 -2.96
C ALA A 73 -11.10 44.90 -1.97
N ARG A 74 -12.36 44.54 -1.67
CA ARG A 74 -13.19 45.22 -0.66
C ARG A 74 -12.60 45.11 0.74
N GLU A 75 -12.15 43.92 1.13
CA GLU A 75 -11.54 43.69 2.44
C GLU A 75 -10.19 44.39 2.62
N MET A 76 -9.37 44.45 1.57
CA MET A 76 -8.12 45.20 1.57
C MET A 76 -8.35 46.69 1.76
N GLN A 77 -9.33 47.27 1.05
CA GLN A 77 -9.73 48.66 1.24
C GLN A 77 -10.17 48.93 2.69
N ARG A 78 -10.94 48.02 3.29
CA ARG A 78 -11.37 48.10 4.70
C ARG A 78 -10.20 48.06 5.68
N LEU A 79 -9.13 47.33 5.35
CA LEU A 79 -7.90 47.23 6.15
C LEU A 79 -6.89 48.35 5.86
N GLY A 80 -7.20 49.29 4.95
CA GLY A 80 -6.28 50.36 4.55
C GLY A 80 -5.10 49.88 3.69
N LEU A 81 -5.21 48.69 3.09
CA LEU A 81 -4.20 48.08 2.22
C LEU A 81 -4.47 48.45 0.75
N ARG A 82 -3.41 48.55 -0.04
CA ARG A 82 -3.49 48.84 -1.49
C ARG A 82 -2.75 47.78 -2.29
N LEU A 83 -3.31 47.47 -3.45
CA LEU A 83 -2.71 46.61 -4.46
C LEU A 83 -3.15 47.11 -5.83
N ASP A 84 -2.23 47.16 -6.79
CA ASP A 84 -2.48 47.77 -8.08
C ASP A 84 -3.46 46.94 -8.92
N HIS A 85 -3.30 45.61 -8.92
CA HIS A 85 -4.17 44.67 -9.60
C HIS A 85 -4.59 43.52 -8.68
N ALA A 86 -5.88 43.17 -8.66
CA ALA A 86 -6.38 42.07 -7.83
C ALA A 86 -5.73 40.71 -8.14
N GLU A 87 -5.21 40.55 -9.36
CA GLU A 87 -4.50 39.34 -9.82
C GLU A 87 -3.08 39.22 -9.27
N ASP A 88 -2.53 40.30 -8.72
CA ASP A 88 -1.23 40.32 -8.05
C ASP A 88 -1.33 39.90 -6.57
N LEU A 89 -2.51 39.45 -6.11
CA LEU A 89 -2.75 39.03 -4.73
C LEU A 89 -2.44 37.54 -4.52
N GLY A 90 -1.49 37.26 -3.64
CA GLY A 90 -1.32 35.97 -2.97
C GLY A 90 -2.05 35.94 -1.63
N VAL A 91 -2.66 34.80 -1.29
CA VAL A 91 -3.31 34.57 -0.01
C VAL A 91 -2.83 33.28 0.62
N GLY A 92 -2.32 33.36 1.85
CA GLY A 92 -2.09 32.21 2.72
C GLY A 92 -3.25 32.04 3.69
N MET A 93 -4.01 30.96 3.58
CA MET A 93 -4.96 30.53 4.62
C MET A 93 -4.17 29.82 5.71
N ILE A 94 -4.29 30.26 6.97
CA ILE A 94 -3.47 29.80 8.08
C ILE A 94 -4.36 29.36 9.24
N PHE A 95 -4.12 28.16 9.74
CA PHE A 95 -4.62 27.66 11.02
C PHE A 95 -3.51 27.85 12.05
N LEU A 96 -3.70 28.81 12.95
CA LEU A 96 -2.79 29.09 14.05
C LEU A 96 -3.19 28.28 15.30
N PRO A 97 -2.24 27.99 16.21
CA PRO A 97 -2.53 27.26 17.45
C PRO A 97 -3.71 27.85 18.25
N ALA A 98 -4.58 26.97 18.76
CA ALA A 98 -5.76 27.36 19.52
C ALA A 98 -5.39 27.84 20.93
N GLY A 99 -5.92 28.98 21.37
CA GLY A 99 -5.80 29.43 22.76
C GLY A 99 -4.39 29.82 23.26
N ASP A 100 -3.37 29.83 22.40
CA ASP A 100 -1.99 30.17 22.74
C ASP A 100 -1.49 31.39 21.94
N ALA A 101 -1.56 32.57 22.56
CA ALA A 101 -1.15 33.82 21.93
C ALA A 101 0.36 33.87 21.61
N ALA A 102 1.20 33.22 22.43
CA ALA A 102 2.65 33.21 22.22
C ALA A 102 3.00 32.31 21.02
N ALA A 103 2.40 31.13 20.93
CA ALA A 103 2.56 30.24 19.78
C ALA A 103 1.99 30.87 18.50
N GLN A 104 0.84 31.55 18.57
CA GLN A 104 0.28 32.30 17.44
C GLN A 104 1.25 33.38 16.94
N GLN A 105 1.82 34.19 17.84
CA GLN A 105 2.78 35.23 17.46
C GLN A 105 4.07 34.63 16.88
N ALA A 106 4.55 33.53 17.45
CA ALA A 106 5.71 32.82 16.93
C ALA A 106 5.46 32.26 15.53
N SER A 107 4.29 31.66 15.28
CA SER A 107 3.86 31.19 13.97
C SER A 107 3.82 32.31 12.94
N LYS A 108 3.23 33.46 13.29
CA LYS A 108 3.20 34.65 12.41
C LYS A 108 4.60 35.14 12.08
N ALA A 109 5.47 35.25 13.08
CA ALA A 109 6.83 35.71 12.88
C ALA A 109 7.62 34.80 11.92
N ILE A 110 7.41 33.49 11.96
CA ILE A 110 8.03 32.55 11.02
C ILE A 110 7.50 32.77 9.59
N ILE A 111 6.19 32.95 9.44
CA ILE A 111 5.56 33.22 8.14
C ILE A 111 6.08 34.53 7.55
N GLU A 112 6.09 35.60 8.34
CA GLU A 112 6.56 36.92 7.93
C GLU A 112 8.06 36.91 7.57
N ALA A 113 8.88 36.21 8.34
CA ALA A 113 10.30 36.01 8.03
C ALA A 113 10.47 35.24 6.71
N ALA A 114 9.72 34.15 6.49
CA ALA A 114 9.80 33.38 5.25
C ALA A 114 9.32 34.18 4.02
N ILE A 115 8.31 35.05 4.18
CA ILE A 115 7.85 35.97 3.12
C ILE A 115 8.96 36.97 2.78
N ALA A 116 9.60 37.56 3.79
CA ALA A 116 10.70 38.51 3.59
C ALA A 116 11.93 37.85 2.94
N ASP A 117 12.28 36.63 3.36
CA ASP A 117 13.42 35.86 2.82
C ASP A 117 13.27 35.55 1.32
N HIS A 118 12.05 35.42 0.82
CA HIS A 118 11.76 35.21 -0.60
C HIS A 118 11.41 36.50 -1.35
N ALA A 119 11.69 37.67 -0.76
CA ALA A 119 11.44 38.99 -1.33
C ALA A 119 9.97 39.21 -1.77
N LEU A 120 9.03 38.56 -1.08
CA LEU A 120 7.59 38.75 -1.29
C LEU A 120 7.10 39.97 -0.49
N VAL A 121 6.04 40.62 -0.97
CA VAL A 121 5.52 41.84 -0.33
C VAL A 121 4.45 41.45 0.69
N LEU A 122 4.75 41.52 1.99
CA LEU A 122 3.73 41.38 3.03
C LEU A 122 2.80 42.60 3.00
N LEU A 123 1.52 42.39 2.68
CA LEU A 123 0.51 43.44 2.72
C LEU A 123 -0.13 43.54 4.10
N GLY A 124 -0.46 42.41 4.72
CA GLY A 124 -1.02 42.38 6.07
C GLY A 124 -1.74 41.09 6.41
N TRP A 125 -2.44 41.10 7.55
CA TRP A 125 -3.22 39.96 8.04
C TRP A 125 -4.71 40.29 8.09
N ARG A 126 -5.54 39.34 7.68
CA ARG A 126 -6.99 39.38 7.77
C ARG A 126 -7.48 38.26 8.68
N LYS A 127 -8.24 38.59 9.73
CA LYS A 127 -8.96 37.58 10.50
C LYS A 127 -10.15 37.07 9.68
N VAL A 128 -10.28 35.75 9.54
CA VAL A 128 -11.38 35.15 8.76
C VAL A 128 -12.67 35.26 9.57
N PRO A 129 -13.77 35.78 8.99
CA PRO A 129 -15.03 35.90 9.71
C PRO A 129 -15.69 34.52 9.85
N VAL A 130 -15.70 34.00 11.08
CA VAL A 130 -16.26 32.68 11.41
C VAL A 130 -17.35 32.75 12.49
N LYS A 131 -18.28 31.80 12.47
CA LYS A 131 -19.28 31.58 13.52
C LYS A 131 -19.03 30.26 14.25
N SER A 132 -18.22 30.31 15.30
CA SER A 132 -17.88 29.13 16.12
C SER A 132 -19.09 28.41 16.73
N ASP A 133 -20.23 29.08 16.89
CA ASP A 133 -21.45 28.47 17.43
C ASP A 133 -22.10 27.40 16.52
N GLU A 134 -21.73 27.39 15.24
CA GLU A 134 -22.16 26.37 14.28
C GLU A 134 -21.38 25.04 14.44
N LEU A 135 -20.24 25.06 15.12
CA LEU A 135 -19.44 23.87 15.39
C LEU A 135 -20.06 23.03 16.51
N GLY A 136 -19.96 21.71 16.37
CA GLY A 136 -20.17 20.77 17.47
C GLY A 136 -19.07 20.88 18.53
N ASP A 137 -19.32 20.38 19.73
CA ASP A 137 -18.47 20.64 20.91
C ASP A 137 -17.02 20.16 20.69
N LYS A 138 -16.84 18.95 20.15
CA LYS A 138 -15.52 18.38 19.85
C LYS A 138 -14.74 19.19 18.80
N ALA A 139 -15.43 19.66 17.76
CA ALA A 139 -14.81 20.48 16.72
C ALA A 139 -14.41 21.86 17.28
N ARG A 140 -15.24 22.42 18.17
CA ARG A 140 -15.01 23.71 18.82
C ARG A 140 -13.83 23.68 19.78
N GLU A 141 -13.66 22.61 20.56
CA GLU A 141 -12.53 22.41 21.47
C GLU A 141 -11.18 22.46 20.76
N THR A 142 -11.14 22.00 19.51
CA THR A 142 -9.93 21.91 18.69
C THR A 142 -9.84 23.00 17.63
N GLN A 143 -10.76 23.97 17.63
CA GLN A 143 -10.85 25.02 16.62
C GLN A 143 -9.56 25.88 16.62
N PRO A 144 -8.81 25.94 15.50
CA PRO A 144 -7.66 26.82 15.38
C PRO A 144 -8.09 28.29 15.28
N GLU A 145 -7.16 29.22 15.54
CA GLU A 145 -7.37 30.62 15.16
C GLU A 145 -7.11 30.75 13.65
N ILE A 146 -8.16 31.07 12.89
CA ILE A 146 -8.13 31.05 11.42
C ILE A 146 -7.87 32.47 10.90
N GLN A 147 -6.74 32.65 10.23
CA GLN A 147 -6.33 33.94 9.65
C GLN A 147 -5.80 33.77 8.24
N GLN A 148 -5.83 34.86 7.48
CA GLN A 148 -5.29 34.96 6.14
C GLN A 148 -4.14 35.96 6.13
N VAL A 149 -2.99 35.56 5.57
CA VAL A 149 -1.89 36.47 5.24
C VAL A 149 -2.05 36.92 3.79
N LEU A 150 -1.99 38.23 3.57
CA LEU A 150 -2.15 38.87 2.26
C LEU A 150 -0.78 39.30 1.73
N ILE A 151 -0.48 38.91 0.49
CA ILE A 151 0.86 38.99 -0.07
C ILE A 151 0.76 39.59 -1.47
N GLY A 152 1.53 40.65 -1.75
CA GLY A 152 1.61 41.25 -3.08
C GLY A 152 2.66 40.57 -3.94
N LYS A 153 2.34 40.34 -5.21
CA LYS A 153 3.30 39.89 -6.21
C LYS A 153 4.35 40.98 -6.43
N PRO A 154 5.66 40.67 -6.34
CA PRO A 154 6.69 41.64 -6.66
C PRO A 154 6.62 42.08 -8.13
N ALA A 155 7.03 43.32 -8.40
CA ALA A 155 7.05 43.86 -9.77
C ALA A 155 7.98 43.05 -10.68
N GLY A 156 7.54 42.79 -11.92
CA GLY A 156 8.32 42.02 -12.91
C GLY A 156 8.38 40.51 -12.67
N VAL A 157 7.66 39.98 -11.67
CA VAL A 157 7.54 38.53 -11.44
C VAL A 157 6.32 37.99 -12.18
N GLU A 158 6.54 36.94 -12.97
CA GLU A 158 5.49 36.19 -13.68
C GLU A 158 4.61 35.39 -12.71
N ALA A 159 3.36 35.15 -13.08
CA ALA A 159 2.38 34.45 -12.25
C ALA A 159 2.87 33.07 -11.76
N ASP A 160 3.43 32.24 -12.65
CA ASP A 160 3.98 30.93 -12.26
C ASP A 160 5.18 31.05 -11.29
N ALA A 161 6.03 32.05 -11.49
CA ALA A 161 7.16 32.29 -10.60
C ALA A 161 6.70 32.78 -9.22
N PHE A 162 5.63 33.57 -9.17
CA PHE A 162 5.00 33.97 -7.92
C PHE A 162 4.40 32.78 -7.18
N GLU A 163 3.65 31.90 -7.86
CA GLU A 163 3.11 30.67 -7.25
C GLU A 163 4.21 29.78 -6.67
N ARG A 164 5.31 29.61 -7.41
CA ARG A 164 6.47 28.84 -6.94
C ARG A 164 7.12 29.46 -5.70
N SER A 165 7.19 30.79 -5.63
CA SER A 165 7.74 31.52 -4.48
C SER A 165 6.85 31.37 -3.24
N LEU A 166 5.53 31.37 -3.43
CA LEU A 166 4.54 31.12 -2.37
C LEU A 166 4.63 29.67 -1.86
N TYR A 167 4.75 28.69 -2.76
CA TYR A 167 4.99 27.28 -2.39
C TYR A 167 6.28 27.10 -1.58
N LEU A 168 7.38 27.69 -2.04
CA LEU A 168 8.67 27.65 -1.33
C LEU A 168 8.56 28.30 0.06
N THR A 169 7.90 29.45 0.16
CA THR A 169 7.64 30.15 1.42
C THR A 169 6.85 29.27 2.40
N ARG A 170 5.81 28.57 1.91
CA ARG A 170 5.05 27.61 2.72
C ARG A 170 5.92 26.46 3.21
N LYS A 171 6.71 25.84 2.34
CA LYS A 171 7.58 24.70 2.71
C LYS A 171 8.63 25.09 3.74
N VAL A 172 9.24 26.28 3.60
CA VAL A 172 10.18 26.82 4.59
C VAL A 172 9.49 27.08 5.93
N THR A 173 8.30 27.67 5.90
CA THR A 173 7.48 27.92 7.09
C THR A 173 7.16 26.62 7.83
N GLU A 174 6.64 25.61 7.12
CA GLU A 174 6.29 24.30 7.68
C GLU A 174 7.51 23.61 8.32
N LYS A 175 8.68 23.69 7.66
CA LYS A 175 9.93 23.12 8.17
C LYS A 175 10.39 23.81 9.44
N GLU A 176 10.36 25.13 9.48
CA GLU A 176 10.77 25.92 10.65
C GLU A 176 9.79 25.76 11.82
N ALA A 177 8.48 25.69 11.53
CA ALA A 177 7.46 25.43 12.54
C ALA A 177 7.65 24.06 13.21
N ASN A 178 7.90 23.01 12.41
CA ASN A 178 8.23 21.68 12.92
C ASN A 178 9.50 21.69 13.79
N ARG A 179 10.54 22.41 13.36
CA ARG A 179 11.79 22.54 14.13
C ARG A 179 11.57 23.21 15.49
N ARG A 180 10.64 24.18 15.57
CA ARG A 180 10.29 24.87 16.82
C ARG A 180 9.20 24.16 17.64
N GLY A 181 8.70 23.00 17.20
CA GLY A 181 7.65 22.27 17.90
C GLY A 181 6.27 22.93 17.81
N LEU A 182 6.02 23.79 16.82
CA LEU A 182 4.72 24.43 16.58
C LEU A 182 3.80 23.50 15.76
N ALA A 183 3.52 22.31 16.29
CA ALA A 183 2.82 21.24 15.56
C ALA A 183 1.38 21.58 15.15
N ASP A 184 0.74 22.55 15.82
CA ASP A 184 -0.63 22.98 15.53
C ASP A 184 -0.71 24.09 14.44
N LEU A 185 0.44 24.57 13.93
CA LEU A 185 0.46 25.46 12.76
C LEU A 185 0.21 24.64 11.49
N TYR A 186 -0.88 24.93 10.78
CA TYR A 186 -1.19 24.30 9.51
C TYR A 186 -1.59 25.33 8.44
N ILE A 187 -1.21 25.07 7.20
CA ILE A 187 -1.44 25.96 6.06
C ILE A 187 -2.30 25.22 5.04
N PRO A 188 -3.65 25.40 5.07
CA PRO A 188 -4.56 24.81 4.08
C PRO A 188 -4.23 25.17 2.64
N SER A 189 -3.87 26.43 2.37
CA SER A 189 -3.50 26.93 1.04
C SER A 189 -2.59 28.14 1.16
N PHE A 190 -1.67 28.30 0.20
CA PHE A 190 -0.76 29.45 0.14
C PHE A 190 -0.41 29.71 -1.32
N SER A 191 -1.25 30.47 -2.00
CA SER A 191 -1.33 30.54 -3.47
C SER A 191 -1.80 31.92 -3.91
N HIS A 192 -1.52 32.30 -5.16
CA HIS A 192 -2.15 33.45 -5.84
C HIS A 192 -3.31 33.04 -6.76
N ARG A 193 -3.59 31.74 -6.87
CA ARG A 193 -4.63 31.17 -7.72
C ARG A 193 -5.77 30.60 -6.92
N THR A 194 -5.46 29.81 -5.90
CA THR A 194 -6.45 29.01 -5.16
C THR A 194 -6.53 29.38 -3.69
N ILE A 195 -7.68 29.12 -3.09
CA ILE A 195 -7.88 29.21 -1.64
C ILE A 195 -8.76 28.07 -1.15
N VAL A 196 -8.43 27.52 0.01
CA VAL A 196 -9.14 26.38 0.62
C VAL A 196 -9.86 26.82 1.88
N TYR A 197 -11.19 26.67 1.89
CA TYR A 197 -12.02 26.79 3.09
C TYR A 197 -12.47 25.41 3.54
N LYS A 198 -11.93 24.93 4.67
CA LYS A 198 -12.27 23.63 5.23
C LYS A 198 -12.40 23.68 6.74
N ALA A 199 -13.23 22.80 7.30
CA ALA A 199 -13.49 22.75 8.74
C ALA A 199 -13.94 21.35 9.19
N LEU A 200 -13.87 21.09 10.50
CA LEU A 200 -14.45 19.88 11.13
C LEU A 200 -15.97 20.03 11.30
N VAL A 201 -16.67 20.03 10.18
CA VAL A 201 -18.13 20.17 10.12
C VAL A 201 -18.72 19.16 9.16
N VAL A 202 -20.01 18.89 9.28
CA VAL A 202 -20.79 18.30 8.19
C VAL A 202 -21.10 19.39 7.14
N ALA A 203 -21.18 19.02 5.86
CA ALA A 203 -21.26 19.97 4.74
C ALA A 203 -22.28 21.13 4.89
N PRO A 204 -23.51 20.94 5.41
CA PRO A 204 -24.47 22.04 5.57
C PRO A 204 -24.03 23.18 6.48
N GLN A 205 -23.06 22.93 7.37
CA GLN A 205 -22.56 23.89 8.35
C GLN A 205 -21.39 24.69 7.78
N LEU A 206 -20.80 24.28 6.65
CA LEU A 206 -19.61 24.93 6.09
C LEU A 206 -19.85 26.41 5.77
N GLU A 207 -20.92 26.73 5.03
CA GLU A 207 -21.31 28.11 4.73
C GLU A 207 -21.86 28.88 5.95
N ARG A 208 -22.28 28.17 7.00
CA ARG A 208 -22.75 28.79 8.23
C ARG A 208 -21.57 29.20 9.11
N PHE A 209 -20.54 28.37 9.13
CA PHE A 209 -19.30 28.58 9.85
C PHE A 209 -18.46 29.68 9.18
N TYR A 210 -18.15 29.57 7.88
CA TYR A 210 -17.37 30.59 7.17
C TYR A 210 -18.28 31.62 6.51
N LEU A 211 -18.28 32.86 7.02
CA LEU A 211 -19.17 33.91 6.54
C LEU A 211 -18.83 34.42 5.14
N ASP A 212 -17.56 34.31 4.74
CA ASP A 212 -17.11 34.66 3.39
C ASP A 212 -17.84 33.85 2.31
N LEU A 213 -18.19 32.59 2.59
CA LEU A 213 -18.84 31.70 1.61
C LEU A 213 -20.27 32.11 1.27
N LYS A 214 -20.88 33.02 2.06
CA LYS A 214 -22.22 33.58 1.81
C LYS A 214 -22.17 34.94 1.13
N ASP A 215 -20.97 35.50 0.94
CA ASP A 215 -20.82 36.82 0.38
C ASP A 215 -21.00 36.77 -1.15
N PRO A 216 -21.91 37.58 -1.73
CA PRO A 216 -22.11 37.59 -3.18
C PRO A 216 -20.88 38.05 -3.97
N ASP A 217 -19.93 38.78 -3.34
CA ASP A 217 -18.64 39.14 -3.97
C ASP A 217 -17.65 37.95 -4.00
N TYR A 218 -18.00 36.81 -3.41
CA TYR A 218 -17.24 35.56 -3.56
C TYR A 218 -17.56 34.92 -4.92
N GLU A 219 -16.88 35.40 -5.96
CA GLU A 219 -17.01 34.89 -7.32
C GLU A 219 -15.86 33.93 -7.68
N THR A 220 -16.19 32.79 -8.30
CA THR A 220 -15.21 31.81 -8.81
C THR A 220 -15.74 31.16 -10.09
N ALA A 221 -14.87 30.71 -10.98
CA ALA A 221 -15.25 29.95 -12.18
C ALA A 221 -15.18 28.44 -11.95
N LEU A 222 -14.48 28.00 -10.89
CA LEU A 222 -14.31 26.60 -10.53
C LEU A 222 -14.37 26.39 -9.02
N SER A 223 -14.78 25.20 -8.61
CA SER A 223 -14.73 24.77 -7.22
C SER A 223 -14.56 23.25 -7.13
N VAL A 224 -13.62 22.79 -6.31
CA VAL A 224 -13.52 21.39 -5.88
C VAL A 224 -14.13 21.29 -4.49
N PHE A 225 -15.01 20.33 -4.26
CA PHE A 225 -15.67 20.13 -2.96
C PHE A 225 -15.43 18.72 -2.44
N HIS A 226 -15.45 18.58 -1.11
CA HIS A 226 -15.24 17.30 -0.45
C HIS A 226 -16.00 17.20 0.88
N GLN A 227 -16.50 16.00 1.16
CA GLN A 227 -17.06 15.59 2.44
C GLN A 227 -16.36 14.31 2.90
N ARG A 228 -15.71 14.36 4.06
CA ARG A 228 -14.92 13.27 4.63
C ARG A 228 -15.76 12.34 5.51
N TYR A 229 -15.43 11.05 5.46
CA TYR A 229 -15.73 10.00 6.44
C TYR A 229 -14.40 9.40 6.87
N SER A 230 -14.18 9.31 8.17
CA SER A 230 -12.97 8.77 8.75
C SER A 230 -13.33 7.56 9.61
N THR A 231 -12.46 6.55 9.67
CA THR A 231 -12.62 5.46 10.65
C THR A 231 -12.26 5.91 12.08
N ASN A 232 -11.91 7.18 12.25
CA ASN A 232 -11.43 7.80 13.48
C ASN A 232 -12.60 8.20 14.39
N THR A 233 -12.37 8.17 15.70
CA THR A 233 -13.21 8.86 16.70
C THR A 233 -12.66 10.25 17.11
N PHE A 234 -11.47 10.61 16.59
CA PHE A 234 -10.74 11.85 16.89
C PHE A 234 -10.45 12.63 15.59
N PRO A 235 -11.39 13.45 15.10
CA PRO A 235 -11.17 14.26 13.89
C PRO A 235 -10.17 15.40 14.16
N THR A 236 -9.33 15.72 13.18
CA THR A 236 -8.37 16.84 13.25
C THR A 236 -8.53 17.78 12.05
N TRP A 237 -8.46 19.09 12.29
CA TRP A 237 -8.69 20.13 11.29
C TRP A 237 -7.80 20.04 10.03
N PRO A 238 -6.49 19.71 10.13
CA PRO A 238 -5.63 19.56 8.96
C PRO A 238 -6.06 18.46 7.99
N LEU A 239 -6.70 17.39 8.48
CA LEU A 239 -7.09 16.22 7.70
C LEU A 239 -8.40 16.39 6.91
N ALA A 240 -9.19 17.44 7.22
CA ALA A 240 -10.30 17.82 6.36
C ALA A 240 -9.79 18.09 4.93
N GLN A 241 -10.64 17.87 3.94
CA GLN A 241 -10.33 18.07 2.52
C GLN A 241 -11.28 19.11 1.92
N PRO A 242 -10.94 19.74 0.77
CA PRO A 242 -9.78 19.50 -0.10
C PRO A 242 -8.39 19.80 0.51
N MET A 243 -7.37 19.23 -0.11
CA MET A 243 -5.96 19.58 0.09
C MET A 243 -5.59 20.79 -0.80
N ARG A 244 -4.30 20.99 -1.15
CA ARG A 244 -3.87 22.21 -1.88
C ARG A 244 -4.23 22.17 -3.36
N MET A 245 -4.21 20.99 -3.97
CA MET A 245 -4.52 20.78 -5.38
C MET A 245 -5.57 19.69 -5.63
N LEU A 246 -5.94 18.90 -4.62
CA LEU A 246 -6.87 17.78 -4.82
C LEU A 246 -7.87 17.57 -3.68
N GLY A 247 -8.99 16.95 -4.02
CA GLY A 247 -9.85 16.18 -3.13
C GLY A 247 -9.82 14.71 -3.55
N HIS A 248 -9.71 13.81 -2.58
CA HIS A 248 -9.56 12.37 -2.79
C HIS A 248 -10.69 11.61 -2.09
N ASN A 249 -11.40 10.79 -2.86
CA ASN A 249 -12.28 9.76 -2.37
C ASN A 249 -11.63 8.41 -2.62
N GLY A 250 -11.18 7.72 -1.58
CA GLY A 250 -10.36 6.55 -1.84
C GLY A 250 -9.35 6.24 -0.77
N GLU A 251 -8.52 5.25 -1.08
CA GLU A 251 -7.38 4.85 -0.28
C GLU A 251 -6.22 4.50 -1.22
N ILE A 252 -5.03 5.03 -0.95
CA ILE A 252 -3.81 4.62 -1.66
C ILE A 252 -3.19 3.42 -0.94
N ASN A 253 -3.48 2.20 -1.41
CA ASN A 253 -3.00 0.94 -0.79
C ASN A 253 -1.50 0.67 -0.99
N THR A 254 -0.84 1.46 -1.83
CA THR A 254 0.62 1.41 -2.07
C THR A 254 1.39 2.50 -1.30
N LEU A 255 0.72 3.26 -0.43
CA LEU A 255 1.24 4.48 0.20
C LEU A 255 2.63 4.31 0.83
N LYS A 256 2.85 3.21 1.56
CA LYS A 256 4.13 2.96 2.24
C LYS A 256 5.29 2.86 1.24
N GLY A 257 5.09 2.13 0.15
CA GLY A 257 6.05 2.07 -0.96
C GLY A 257 6.27 3.43 -1.59
N ASN A 258 5.20 4.16 -1.90
CA ASN A 258 5.28 5.48 -2.52
C ASN A 258 6.03 6.49 -1.64
N ARG A 259 5.81 6.48 -0.32
CA ARG A 259 6.54 7.31 0.64
C ARG A 259 8.03 6.97 0.68
N ASN A 260 8.35 5.68 0.76
CA ASN A 260 9.74 5.20 0.78
C ASN A 260 10.48 5.59 -0.50
N TRP A 261 9.85 5.43 -1.66
CA TRP A 261 10.44 5.80 -2.95
C TRP A 261 10.56 7.31 -3.11
N MET A 262 9.56 8.09 -2.70
CA MET A 262 9.67 9.55 -2.69
C MET A 262 10.84 10.01 -1.83
N PHE A 263 11.01 9.46 -0.62
CA PHE A 263 12.15 9.74 0.25
C PHE A 263 13.49 9.37 -0.42
N ALA A 264 13.60 8.17 -1.01
CA ALA A 264 14.80 7.75 -1.70
C ALA A 264 15.13 8.64 -2.93
N ARG A 265 14.12 9.20 -3.59
CA ARG A 265 14.27 10.11 -4.73
C ARG A 265 14.78 11.49 -4.35
N GLU A 266 14.58 11.94 -3.11
CA GLU A 266 15.01 13.27 -2.68
C GLU A 266 16.52 13.49 -2.91
N ALA A 267 17.34 12.45 -2.77
CA ALA A 267 18.78 12.52 -3.04
C ALA A 267 19.13 12.73 -4.54
N GLU A 268 18.25 12.30 -5.44
CA GLU A 268 18.42 12.42 -6.90
C GLU A 268 17.59 13.54 -7.53
N MET A 269 16.81 14.27 -6.71
CA MET A 269 15.97 15.36 -7.19
C MET A 269 16.82 16.52 -7.72
N ARG A 270 16.60 16.84 -9.00
CA ARG A 270 17.18 17.97 -9.72
C ARG A 270 16.09 18.64 -10.54
N SER A 271 16.15 19.96 -10.65
CA SER A 271 15.21 20.74 -11.44
C SER A 271 15.86 22.05 -11.86
N GLU A 272 15.77 22.37 -13.15
CA GLU A 272 16.23 23.66 -13.68
C GLU A 272 15.43 24.83 -13.08
N ILE A 273 14.13 24.64 -12.83
CA ILE A 273 13.23 25.64 -12.25
C ILE A 273 13.62 26.00 -10.81
N TRP A 274 13.98 25.00 -10.00
CA TRP A 274 14.29 25.22 -8.58
C TRP A 274 15.76 25.49 -8.32
N GLY A 275 16.67 25.05 -9.18
CA GLY A 275 18.10 25.15 -8.96
C GLY A 275 18.49 24.60 -7.57
N ARG A 276 19.15 25.42 -6.74
CA ARG A 276 19.54 25.06 -5.37
C ARG A 276 18.40 25.11 -4.35
N GLU A 277 17.32 25.83 -4.66
CA GLU A 277 16.17 26.00 -3.76
C GLU A 277 15.39 24.69 -3.54
N ILE A 278 15.63 23.67 -4.38
CA ILE A 278 15.04 22.35 -4.24
C ILE A 278 15.32 21.70 -2.88
N GLU A 279 16.45 22.01 -2.24
CA GLU A 279 16.77 21.51 -0.90
C GLU A 279 15.82 22.04 0.19
N LYS A 280 15.22 23.23 -0.03
CA LYS A 280 14.23 23.79 0.88
C LYS A 280 12.86 23.11 0.77
N LEU A 281 12.60 22.39 -0.34
CA LEU A 281 11.37 21.62 -0.54
C LEU A 281 11.38 20.27 0.19
N LYS A 282 12.55 19.82 0.67
CA LYS A 282 12.73 18.53 1.37
C LYS A 282 12.51 18.65 2.89
N PRO A 283 11.81 17.67 3.52
CA PRO A 283 11.19 16.51 2.89
C PRO A 283 9.91 16.89 2.12
N VAL A 284 9.71 16.23 0.98
CA VAL A 284 8.58 16.50 0.08
C VAL A 284 7.29 16.03 0.72
N ILE A 285 7.27 14.76 1.15
CA ILE A 285 6.11 14.16 1.80
C ILE A 285 6.11 14.52 3.28
N THR A 286 5.01 15.12 3.72
CA THR A 286 4.83 15.52 5.13
C THR A 286 4.73 14.28 6.01
N LYS A 287 5.58 14.20 7.05
CA LYS A 287 5.53 13.10 8.02
C LYS A 287 4.21 13.13 8.80
N GLY A 288 3.56 11.97 8.94
CA GLY A 288 2.29 11.84 9.67
C GLY A 288 1.06 12.41 8.95
N GLY A 289 1.19 12.87 7.70
CA GLY A 289 0.02 13.24 6.87
C GLY A 289 -0.80 12.00 6.47
N SER A 290 -2.03 12.21 5.98
CA SER A 290 -2.80 11.11 5.39
C SER A 290 -2.24 10.66 4.04
N ASP A 291 -2.81 9.59 3.49
CA ASP A 291 -2.54 9.13 2.13
C ASP A 291 -2.78 10.25 1.09
N SER A 292 -3.88 10.98 1.28
CA SER A 292 -4.36 12.07 0.44
C SER A 292 -3.42 13.28 0.53
N THR A 293 -2.90 13.59 1.73
CA THR A 293 -1.86 14.61 1.91
C THR A 293 -0.58 14.24 1.16
N SER A 294 -0.20 12.96 1.18
CA SER A 294 1.02 12.49 0.52
C SER A 294 0.90 12.58 -1.00
N LEU A 295 -0.26 12.20 -1.54
CA LEU A 295 -0.55 12.34 -2.97
C LEU A 295 -0.59 13.81 -3.40
N ASP A 296 -1.21 14.68 -2.59
CA ASP A 296 -1.26 16.14 -2.84
C ASP A 296 0.15 16.76 -2.85
N ASN A 297 1.03 16.39 -1.90
CA ASN A 297 2.42 16.84 -1.89
C ASN A 297 3.19 16.42 -3.15
N ALA A 298 2.99 15.19 -3.63
CA ALA A 298 3.61 14.73 -4.88
C ALA A 298 3.05 15.47 -6.11
N LEU A 299 1.74 15.66 -6.18
CA LEU A 299 1.06 16.38 -7.28
C LEU A 299 1.51 17.84 -7.37
N GLU A 300 1.55 18.52 -6.22
CA GLU A 300 1.96 19.91 -6.10
C GLU A 300 3.44 20.09 -6.50
N LEU A 301 4.32 19.21 -6.03
CA LEU A 301 5.73 19.22 -6.42
C LEU A 301 5.87 19.06 -7.94
N LEU A 302 5.25 18.04 -8.54
CA LEU A 302 5.39 17.77 -9.97
C LEU A 302 4.87 18.94 -10.82
N THR A 303 3.72 19.50 -10.44
CA THR A 303 3.06 20.58 -11.17
C THR A 303 3.87 21.86 -11.11
N LEU A 304 4.30 22.28 -9.91
CA LEU A 304 5.08 23.50 -9.75
C LEU A 304 6.53 23.38 -10.27
N SER A 305 7.00 22.14 -10.48
CA SER A 305 8.29 21.84 -11.14
C SER A 305 8.22 21.81 -12.67
N GLY A 306 7.11 22.24 -13.28
CA GLY A 306 7.01 22.48 -14.73
C GLY A 306 6.17 21.48 -15.53
N ARG A 307 5.59 20.45 -14.90
CA ARG A 307 4.58 19.59 -15.55
C ARG A 307 3.20 20.23 -15.45
N THR A 308 2.36 19.99 -16.45
CA THR A 308 0.93 20.34 -16.32
C THR A 308 0.27 19.41 -15.29
N ILE A 309 -0.77 19.90 -14.61
CA ILE A 309 -1.49 19.08 -13.62
C ILE A 309 -2.05 17.78 -14.24
N LEU A 310 -2.45 17.80 -15.51
CA LEU A 310 -2.92 16.62 -16.24
C LEU A 310 -1.79 15.60 -16.45
N HIS A 311 -0.60 16.05 -16.86
CA HIS A 311 0.57 15.18 -16.97
C HIS A 311 0.94 14.59 -15.60
N SER A 312 0.97 15.41 -14.56
CA SER A 312 1.29 14.97 -13.19
C SER A 312 0.30 13.91 -12.69
N MET A 313 -1.01 14.10 -12.94
CA MET A 313 -2.04 13.11 -12.61
C MET A 313 -1.87 11.80 -13.38
N MET A 314 -1.60 11.84 -14.69
CA MET A 314 -1.34 10.65 -15.49
C MET A 314 -0.04 9.92 -15.09
N MET A 315 0.89 10.61 -14.42
CA MET A 315 2.13 10.05 -13.90
C MET A 315 1.94 9.38 -12.54
N LEU A 316 1.18 10.00 -11.64
CA LEU A 316 0.90 9.46 -10.30
C LEU A 316 -0.15 8.35 -10.35
N VAL A 317 -1.22 8.52 -11.13
CA VAL A 317 -2.36 7.59 -11.24
C VAL A 317 -2.53 7.15 -12.71
N PRO A 318 -1.59 6.37 -13.27
CA PRO A 318 -1.64 5.96 -14.67
C PRO A 318 -2.70 4.88 -14.93
N GLU A 319 -3.30 4.92 -16.12
CA GLU A 319 -4.15 3.84 -16.64
C GLU A 319 -3.35 2.53 -16.81
N ALA A 320 -4.04 1.39 -16.73
CA ALA A 320 -3.45 0.11 -17.12
C ALA A 320 -3.14 0.08 -18.63
N TYR A 321 -1.86 -0.08 -18.99
CA TYR A 321 -1.41 0.01 -20.38
C TYR A 321 -0.71 -1.26 -20.88
N GLN A 322 -0.12 -2.06 -19.98
CA GLN A 322 0.82 -3.12 -20.33
C GLN A 322 0.17 -4.22 -21.17
N ARG A 323 -1.09 -4.56 -20.89
CA ARG A 323 -1.83 -5.66 -21.52
C ARG A 323 -3.11 -5.19 -22.23
N MET A 324 -3.16 -3.92 -22.66
CA MET A 324 -4.33 -3.33 -23.34
C MET A 324 -4.11 -3.24 -24.86
N PRO A 325 -4.62 -4.18 -25.68
CA PRO A 325 -4.29 -4.24 -27.11
C PRO A 325 -4.77 -3.02 -27.90
N ALA A 326 -5.92 -2.45 -27.55
CA ALA A 326 -6.57 -1.34 -28.26
C ALA A 326 -6.03 0.05 -27.91
N MET A 327 -5.00 0.16 -27.07
CA MET A 327 -4.43 1.45 -26.66
C MET A 327 -3.61 2.11 -27.79
N ASP A 328 -3.80 3.41 -27.98
CA ASP A 328 -3.00 4.23 -28.90
C ASP A 328 -1.48 4.06 -28.65
N PRO A 329 -0.65 3.88 -29.70
CA PRO A 329 0.78 3.63 -29.55
C PRO A 329 1.57 4.76 -28.89
N ASP A 330 1.20 6.02 -29.11
CA ASP A 330 1.85 7.17 -28.46
C ASP A 330 1.53 7.17 -26.98
N LEU A 331 0.26 6.93 -26.63
CA LEU A 331 -0.18 6.80 -25.23
C LEU A 331 0.51 5.63 -24.50
N ARG A 332 0.63 4.48 -25.17
CA ARG A 332 1.37 3.33 -24.61
C ARG A 332 2.83 3.68 -24.37
N SER A 333 3.46 4.34 -25.33
CA SER A 333 4.86 4.79 -25.22
C SER A 333 5.03 5.82 -24.10
N PHE A 334 4.06 6.72 -23.92
CA PHE A 334 4.05 7.68 -22.83
C PHE A 334 4.03 6.98 -21.47
N TYR A 335 3.08 6.08 -21.22
CA TYR A 335 3.02 5.36 -19.94
C TYR A 335 4.23 4.44 -19.72
N GLU A 336 4.74 3.79 -20.78
CA GLU A 336 5.97 2.99 -20.66
C GLU A 336 7.18 3.86 -20.27
N TYR A 337 7.28 5.08 -20.82
CA TYR A 337 8.30 6.04 -20.41
C TYR A 337 8.11 6.47 -18.95
N LEU A 338 6.89 6.82 -18.52
CA LEU A 338 6.62 7.20 -17.13
C LEU A 338 6.94 6.08 -16.13
N SER A 339 6.72 4.81 -16.51
CA SER A 339 7.09 3.64 -15.68
C SER A 339 8.61 3.52 -15.43
N CYS A 340 9.43 4.20 -16.24
CA CYS A 340 10.87 4.31 -16.02
C CYS A 340 11.20 5.32 -14.91
N ILE A 341 10.29 6.28 -14.68
CA ILE A 341 10.46 7.39 -13.73
C ILE A 341 9.79 7.09 -12.40
N SER A 342 8.49 6.82 -12.38
CA SER A 342 7.68 6.68 -11.16
C SER A 342 6.87 5.39 -11.17
N GLU A 343 6.73 4.81 -9.99
CA GLU A 343 5.73 3.81 -9.67
C GLU A 343 4.33 4.43 -9.51
N PRO A 344 3.25 3.70 -9.83
CA PRO A 344 1.88 4.15 -9.60
C PRO A 344 1.52 4.30 -8.12
N TRP A 345 0.74 5.33 -7.81
CA TRP A 345 0.03 5.49 -6.54
C TRP A 345 -1.32 4.76 -6.65
N ASP A 346 -1.27 3.45 -6.45
CA ASP A 346 -2.39 2.52 -6.64
C ASP A 346 -3.34 2.46 -5.43
N GLY A 347 -4.54 1.97 -5.68
CA GLY A 347 -5.64 1.85 -4.73
C GLY A 347 -6.93 2.50 -5.26
N PRO A 348 -8.09 2.26 -4.63
CA PRO A 348 -9.33 2.91 -5.04
C PRO A 348 -9.20 4.42 -4.96
N ALA A 349 -9.36 5.14 -6.07
CA ALA A 349 -9.22 6.59 -6.06
C ALA A 349 -10.17 7.25 -7.06
N GLY A 350 -11.08 8.07 -6.53
CA GLY A 350 -11.78 9.12 -7.25
C GLY A 350 -11.19 10.46 -6.84
N ILE A 351 -10.53 11.14 -7.77
CA ILE A 351 -9.78 12.36 -7.47
C ILE A 351 -10.41 13.51 -8.25
N ALA A 352 -10.76 14.58 -7.55
CA ALA A 352 -11.02 15.88 -8.15
C ALA A 352 -9.80 16.77 -7.89
N PHE A 353 -9.28 17.47 -8.90
CA PHE A 353 -8.04 18.22 -8.78
C PHE A 353 -8.13 19.58 -9.47
N SER A 354 -7.34 20.55 -9.02
CA SER A 354 -7.20 21.84 -9.66
C SER A 354 -5.88 22.55 -9.29
N ASP A 355 -5.30 23.25 -10.27
CA ASP A 355 -4.21 24.22 -10.08
C ASP A 355 -4.72 25.69 -10.10
N GLY A 356 -6.04 25.88 -10.08
CA GLY A 356 -6.72 27.18 -10.19
C GLY A 356 -6.94 27.67 -11.62
N VAL A 357 -6.41 26.98 -12.63
CA VAL A 357 -6.63 27.26 -14.07
C VAL A 357 -7.34 26.10 -14.75
N ILE A 358 -6.92 24.88 -14.42
CA ILE A 358 -7.56 23.63 -14.83
C ILE A 358 -8.24 23.05 -13.60
N VAL A 359 -9.46 22.54 -13.78
CA VAL A 359 -10.14 21.70 -12.80
C VAL A 359 -10.57 20.41 -13.49
N GLY A 360 -10.40 19.28 -12.83
CA GLY A 360 -10.73 18.01 -13.45
C GLY A 360 -10.93 16.89 -12.46
N ALA A 361 -11.15 15.71 -13.02
CA ALA A 361 -11.32 14.48 -12.30
C ALA A 361 -10.57 13.32 -12.96
N ALA A 362 -10.06 12.41 -12.13
CA ALA A 362 -9.41 11.18 -12.55
C ALA A 362 -9.92 10.00 -11.71
N LEU A 363 -10.02 8.83 -12.33
CA LEU A 363 -10.21 7.56 -11.63
C LEU A 363 -8.92 6.73 -11.65
N ASP A 364 -8.77 5.92 -10.59
CA ASP A 364 -7.76 4.88 -10.54
C ASP A 364 -7.89 3.89 -11.70
N ARG A 365 -6.82 3.13 -11.92
CA ARG A 365 -6.68 2.22 -13.06
C ARG A 365 -7.71 1.09 -13.11
N ASN A 366 -8.38 0.80 -12.00
CA ASN A 366 -9.41 -0.24 -11.87
C ASN A 366 -10.83 0.38 -11.79
N GLY A 367 -10.94 1.69 -11.63
CA GLY A 367 -12.22 2.40 -11.54
C GLY A 367 -13.03 2.00 -10.30
N LEU A 368 -12.36 1.84 -9.16
CA LEU A 368 -12.94 1.29 -7.93
C LEU A 368 -13.83 2.30 -7.18
N ARG A 369 -13.84 3.56 -7.62
CA ARG A 369 -14.70 4.63 -7.10
C ARG A 369 -15.60 5.19 -8.20
N PRO A 370 -16.85 5.58 -7.86
CA PRO A 370 -17.75 6.15 -8.84
C PRO A 370 -17.37 7.60 -9.17
N ALA A 371 -17.49 7.98 -10.44
CA ALA A 371 -17.42 9.37 -10.88
C ALA A 371 -18.42 9.59 -12.03
N ARG A 372 -19.35 10.51 -11.83
CA ARG A 372 -20.46 10.83 -12.74
C ARG A 372 -20.49 12.31 -13.01
N TYR A 373 -20.85 12.71 -14.23
CA TYR A 373 -20.93 14.13 -14.57
C TYR A 373 -22.18 14.50 -15.37
N LYS A 374 -22.56 15.77 -15.26
CA LYS A 374 -23.60 16.43 -16.07
C LYS A 374 -23.03 17.72 -16.66
N ILE A 375 -23.40 18.01 -17.90
CA ILE A 375 -23.09 19.28 -18.58
C ILE A 375 -24.40 19.98 -18.90
N ALA A 376 -24.55 21.22 -18.47
CA ALA A 376 -25.72 22.05 -18.70
C ALA A 376 -25.56 22.95 -19.93
N LYS A 377 -26.68 23.42 -20.49
CA LYS A 377 -26.73 24.32 -21.66
C LYS A 377 -26.07 25.67 -21.42
N ASP A 378 -26.05 26.13 -20.17
CA ASP A 378 -25.40 27.38 -19.76
C ASP A 378 -23.88 27.26 -19.63
N GLY A 379 -23.30 26.09 -19.93
CA GLY A 379 -21.86 25.85 -19.84
C GLY A 379 -21.39 25.36 -18.47
N THR A 380 -22.29 25.15 -17.50
CA THR A 380 -21.93 24.57 -16.20
C THR A 380 -21.65 23.06 -16.35
N ILE A 381 -20.53 22.59 -15.82
CA ILE A 381 -20.26 21.16 -15.63
C ILE A 381 -20.16 20.83 -14.14
N ILE A 382 -20.75 19.71 -13.77
CA ILE A 382 -20.61 19.12 -12.44
C ILE A 382 -20.15 17.67 -12.56
N MET A 383 -19.12 17.30 -11.80
CA MET A 383 -18.65 15.94 -11.62
C MET A 383 -18.70 15.59 -10.14
N ALA A 384 -19.27 14.44 -9.78
CA ALA A 384 -19.26 13.96 -8.40
C ALA A 384 -19.31 12.43 -8.30
N SER A 385 -19.11 11.91 -7.09
CA SER A 385 -19.27 10.49 -6.77
C SER A 385 -20.69 9.95 -7.02
N GLU A 386 -21.71 10.81 -7.08
CA GLU A 386 -23.10 10.43 -7.36
C GLU A 386 -23.76 11.37 -8.38
N VAL A 387 -24.80 10.88 -9.08
CA VAL A 387 -25.52 11.65 -10.11
C VAL A 387 -26.48 12.70 -9.50
N GLY A 388 -27.01 12.42 -8.31
CA GLY A 388 -28.07 13.22 -7.66
C GLY A 388 -27.60 14.46 -6.90
N VAL A 389 -26.31 14.83 -7.00
CA VAL A 389 -25.72 15.89 -6.15
C VAL A 389 -26.24 17.30 -6.46
N LEU A 390 -26.70 17.54 -7.68
CA LEU A 390 -27.30 18.80 -8.09
C LEU A 390 -28.51 18.52 -8.97
N GLU A 391 -29.62 19.16 -8.63
CA GLU A 391 -30.86 19.11 -9.38
C GLU A 391 -30.76 20.10 -10.54
N ILE A 392 -30.73 19.56 -11.76
CA ILE A 392 -30.72 20.31 -13.01
C ILE A 392 -31.88 19.73 -13.82
N SER A 393 -32.77 20.57 -14.33
CA SER A 393 -33.86 20.13 -15.20
C SER A 393 -33.30 19.35 -16.39
N ASP A 394 -33.93 18.23 -16.74
CA ASP A 394 -33.50 17.43 -17.90
C ASP A 394 -33.52 18.23 -19.20
N SER A 395 -34.35 19.27 -19.30
CA SER A 395 -34.35 20.20 -20.45
C SER A 395 -33.07 21.02 -20.58
N GLU A 396 -32.34 21.23 -19.48
CA GLU A 396 -31.12 22.05 -19.42
C GLU A 396 -29.85 21.21 -19.56
N ILE A 397 -29.97 19.87 -19.58
CA ILE A 397 -28.81 18.98 -19.64
C ILE A 397 -28.47 18.68 -21.10
N VAL A 398 -27.24 19.00 -21.49
CA VAL A 398 -26.65 18.64 -22.79
C VAL A 398 -26.11 17.22 -22.75
N GLU A 399 -25.51 16.81 -21.62
CA GLU A 399 -24.85 15.52 -21.50
C GLU A 399 -24.88 14.96 -20.08
N LYS A 400 -25.02 13.63 -19.96
CA LYS A 400 -24.80 12.87 -18.73
C LYS A 400 -23.77 11.77 -19.02
N GLY A 401 -22.72 11.69 -18.21
CA GLY A 401 -21.65 10.71 -18.42
C GLY A 401 -21.06 10.13 -17.14
N ARG A 402 -20.05 9.29 -17.31
CA ARG A 402 -19.25 8.69 -16.22
C ARG A 402 -17.80 8.55 -16.64
N LEU A 403 -16.90 8.50 -15.66
CA LEU A 403 -15.54 8.05 -15.87
C LEU A 403 -15.47 6.53 -15.64
N GLY A 404 -14.73 5.84 -16.50
CA GLY A 404 -14.31 4.45 -16.33
C GLY A 404 -12.89 4.34 -15.77
N PRO A 405 -12.36 3.11 -15.66
CA PRO A 405 -11.01 2.85 -15.15
C PRO A 405 -9.94 3.67 -15.89
N GLY A 406 -9.09 4.38 -15.15
CA GLY A 406 -8.00 5.20 -15.68
C GLY A 406 -8.44 6.38 -16.55
N GLN A 407 -9.72 6.77 -16.53
CA GLN A 407 -10.23 7.87 -17.35
C GLN A 407 -10.16 9.21 -16.62
N MET A 408 -10.09 10.29 -17.41
CA MET A 408 -10.07 11.67 -16.92
C MET A 408 -11.05 12.57 -17.68
N ILE A 409 -11.46 13.66 -17.04
CA ILE A 409 -12.16 14.79 -17.66
C ILE A 409 -11.65 16.07 -17.01
N ALA A 410 -11.50 17.15 -17.77
CA ALA A 410 -10.99 18.42 -17.25
C ALA A 410 -11.60 19.62 -17.98
N VAL A 411 -11.67 20.75 -17.29
CA VAL A 411 -12.00 22.06 -17.85
C VAL A 411 -10.79 22.96 -17.69
N ASN A 412 -10.37 23.60 -18.78
CA ASN A 412 -9.42 24.70 -18.73
C ASN A 412 -10.21 26.01 -18.78
N THR A 413 -10.38 26.67 -17.62
CA THR A 413 -11.20 27.87 -17.51
C THR A 413 -10.54 29.09 -18.16
N ALA A 414 -9.21 29.09 -18.32
CA ALA A 414 -8.52 30.17 -19.02
C ALA A 414 -8.70 30.08 -20.55
N ARG A 415 -8.83 28.86 -21.10
CA ARG A 415 -9.05 28.64 -22.54
C ARG A 415 -10.53 28.52 -22.92
N GLY A 416 -11.43 28.36 -21.95
CA GLY A 416 -12.85 28.15 -22.21
C GLY A 416 -13.17 26.77 -22.77
N THR A 417 -12.39 25.74 -22.43
CA THR A 417 -12.44 24.43 -23.11
C THR A 417 -12.68 23.26 -22.15
N LEU A 418 -13.63 22.40 -22.50
CA LEU A 418 -13.79 21.07 -21.92
C LEU A 418 -12.87 20.08 -22.65
N LEU A 419 -12.07 19.34 -21.88
CA LEU A 419 -11.15 18.31 -22.36
C LEU A 419 -11.65 16.95 -21.86
N ARG A 420 -11.95 16.05 -22.80
CA ARG A 420 -12.34 14.68 -22.51
C ARG A 420 -11.12 13.76 -22.43
N ASN A 421 -11.35 12.55 -21.93
CA ASN A 421 -10.32 11.54 -21.74
C ASN A 421 -9.37 11.36 -22.94
N GLU A 422 -9.91 11.17 -24.15
CA GLU A 422 -9.10 10.95 -25.35
C GLU A 422 -8.31 12.20 -25.76
N GLU A 423 -8.89 13.39 -25.61
CA GLU A 423 -8.26 14.67 -25.92
C GLU A 423 -7.09 14.95 -24.97
N ILE A 424 -7.33 14.78 -23.66
CA ILE A 424 -6.29 14.90 -22.62
C ILE A 424 -5.13 13.94 -22.92
N LYS A 425 -5.44 12.65 -23.11
CA LYS A 425 -4.44 11.61 -23.30
C LYS A 425 -3.61 11.84 -24.56
N LYS A 426 -4.25 12.28 -25.65
CA LYS A 426 -3.59 12.58 -26.93
C LYS A 426 -2.73 13.83 -26.86
N GLU A 427 -3.16 14.87 -26.15
CA GLU A 427 -2.38 16.09 -25.96
C GLU A 427 -1.12 15.80 -25.13
N VAL A 428 -1.28 15.13 -23.98
CA VAL A 428 -0.17 14.84 -23.06
C VAL A 428 0.82 13.82 -23.64
N SER A 429 0.33 12.74 -24.27
CA SER A 429 1.21 11.70 -24.81
C SER A 429 2.07 12.15 -26.01
N ARG A 430 1.75 13.30 -26.60
CA ARG A 430 2.44 13.85 -27.77
C ARG A 430 3.31 15.07 -27.47
N LEU A 431 3.43 15.46 -26.19
CA LEU A 431 4.29 16.58 -25.78
C LEU A 431 5.76 16.36 -26.13
N LYS A 432 6.23 15.10 -26.09
CA LYS A 432 7.60 14.69 -26.38
C LYS A 432 7.62 13.39 -27.20
N PRO A 433 8.75 13.08 -27.89
CA PRO A 433 8.85 11.87 -28.72
C PRO A 433 9.16 10.62 -27.88
N TYR A 434 8.28 10.25 -26.94
CA TYR A 434 8.50 9.14 -25.99
C TYR A 434 8.80 7.81 -26.68
N SER A 435 8.12 7.50 -27.78
CA SER A 435 8.35 6.27 -28.56
C SER A 435 9.79 6.20 -29.08
N ARG A 436 10.33 7.33 -29.56
CA ARG A 436 11.72 7.42 -30.02
C ARG A 436 12.69 7.23 -28.85
N TRP A 437 12.45 7.93 -27.74
CA TRP A 437 13.28 7.81 -26.53
C TRP A 437 13.36 6.38 -26.01
N LEU A 438 12.23 5.67 -25.97
CA LEU A 438 12.18 4.27 -25.56
C LEU A 438 12.89 3.34 -26.54
N LYS A 439 12.76 3.55 -27.85
CA LYS A 439 13.45 2.72 -28.86
C LYS A 439 14.97 2.88 -28.80
N GLU A 440 15.43 4.11 -28.57
CA GLU A 440 16.87 4.43 -28.55
C GLU A 440 17.55 4.07 -27.22
N ASN A 441 16.83 4.09 -26.09
CA ASN A 441 17.47 4.01 -24.76
C ASN A 441 17.00 2.83 -23.89
N LEU A 442 15.80 2.27 -24.08
CA LEU A 442 15.29 1.19 -23.24
C LEU A 442 15.69 -0.18 -23.81
N TYR A 443 16.55 -0.89 -23.08
CA TYR A 443 16.96 -2.24 -23.43
C TYR A 443 15.92 -3.24 -22.94
N ARG A 444 15.24 -3.94 -23.86
CA ARG A 444 14.26 -4.98 -23.53
C ARG A 444 14.93 -6.34 -23.66
N VAL A 445 14.93 -7.11 -22.58
CA VAL A 445 15.46 -8.47 -22.59
C VAL A 445 14.45 -9.37 -23.31
N ASP A 446 14.81 -9.84 -24.50
CA ASP A 446 14.04 -10.88 -25.17
C ASP A 446 14.54 -12.25 -24.71
N GLY A 447 13.73 -12.93 -23.90
CA GLY A 447 14.03 -14.27 -23.43
C GLY A 447 14.31 -15.25 -24.57
N ALA A 448 13.77 -15.05 -25.78
CA ALA A 448 14.08 -15.88 -26.95
C ALA A 448 15.52 -15.71 -27.44
N SER A 449 16.08 -14.51 -27.34
CA SER A 449 17.47 -14.20 -27.74
C SER A 449 18.52 -14.78 -26.80
N LEU A 450 18.12 -15.09 -25.56
CA LEU A 450 18.95 -15.73 -24.53
C LEU A 450 18.64 -17.23 -24.37
N LYS A 451 17.80 -17.82 -25.24
CA LYS A 451 17.48 -19.25 -25.19
C LYS A 451 18.72 -20.08 -25.53
N GLN A 452 19.19 -20.81 -24.53
CA GLN A 452 20.08 -21.96 -24.71
C GLN A 452 19.36 -23.22 -24.20
N PRO A 453 19.79 -24.42 -24.63
CA PRO A 453 19.31 -25.66 -24.02
C PRO A 453 19.47 -25.61 -22.51
N VAL A 454 18.48 -26.12 -21.78
CA VAL A 454 18.59 -26.26 -20.32
C VAL A 454 19.79 -27.17 -20.04
N PRO A 455 20.79 -26.71 -19.27
CA PRO A 455 21.93 -27.54 -18.96
C PRO A 455 21.50 -28.74 -18.10
N PRO A 456 22.22 -29.87 -18.18
CA PRO A 456 22.04 -30.93 -17.19
C PRO A 456 22.35 -30.41 -15.77
N PRO A 457 21.93 -31.12 -14.71
CA PRO A 457 22.31 -30.78 -13.34
C PRO A 457 23.82 -30.53 -13.24
N THR A 458 24.21 -29.40 -12.64
CA THR A 458 25.63 -29.02 -12.58
C THR A 458 26.31 -29.51 -11.31
N MET A 459 25.53 -29.99 -10.34
CA MET A 459 25.99 -30.50 -9.06
C MET A 459 25.69 -31.99 -8.92
N GLU A 460 26.64 -32.72 -8.33
CA GLU A 460 26.41 -34.09 -7.86
C GLU A 460 25.36 -34.13 -6.74
N GLU A 461 24.60 -35.23 -6.65
CA GLU A 461 23.49 -35.38 -5.69
C GLU A 461 23.89 -35.07 -4.25
N VAL A 462 25.02 -35.62 -3.82
CA VAL A 462 25.54 -35.45 -2.45
C VAL A 462 25.86 -33.98 -2.16
N ASP A 463 26.30 -33.24 -3.16
CA ASP A 463 26.64 -31.83 -3.04
C ASP A 463 25.39 -30.97 -3.00
N LEU A 464 24.38 -31.32 -3.82
CA LEU A 464 23.07 -30.68 -3.80
C LEU A 464 22.36 -30.88 -2.46
N VAL A 465 22.25 -32.11 -1.96
CA VAL A 465 21.63 -32.42 -0.66
C VAL A 465 22.32 -31.67 0.47
N ARG A 466 23.66 -31.62 0.45
CA ARG A 466 24.44 -30.83 1.40
C ARG A 466 24.07 -29.34 1.34
N ARG A 467 24.01 -28.74 0.15
CA ARG A 467 23.64 -27.32 0.00
C ARG A 467 22.19 -27.06 0.41
N GLN A 468 21.25 -27.91 -0.01
CA GLN A 468 19.84 -27.85 0.39
C GLN A 468 19.69 -27.84 1.91
N ARG A 469 20.38 -28.73 2.64
CA ARG A 469 20.39 -28.72 4.11
C ARG A 469 20.98 -27.43 4.69
N GLY A 470 22.01 -26.88 4.05
CA GLY A 470 22.64 -25.61 4.46
C GLY A 470 21.72 -24.40 4.30
N PHE A 471 20.78 -24.47 3.36
CA PHE A 471 19.72 -23.47 3.12
C PHE A 471 18.36 -23.87 3.74
N GLY A 472 18.34 -24.90 4.58
CA GLY A 472 17.17 -25.31 5.36
C GLY A 472 16.02 -25.89 4.54
N TYR A 473 16.30 -26.62 3.45
CA TYR A 473 15.28 -27.38 2.71
C TYR A 473 14.92 -28.66 3.48
N ALA A 474 13.64 -29.01 3.46
CA ALA A 474 13.08 -30.25 3.98
C ALA A 474 12.56 -31.15 2.85
N GLU A 475 12.56 -32.46 3.08
CA GLU A 475 12.08 -33.45 2.11
C GLU A 475 10.60 -33.22 1.75
N GLU A 476 9.77 -32.85 2.73
CA GLU A 476 8.34 -32.62 2.53
C GLU A 476 8.07 -31.41 1.60
N GLU A 477 8.96 -30.43 1.56
CA GLU A 477 8.80 -29.26 0.67
C GLU A 477 8.97 -29.67 -0.80
N LEU A 478 9.80 -30.68 -1.09
CA LEU A 478 9.96 -31.17 -2.46
C LEU A 478 8.66 -31.81 -2.98
N GLU A 479 7.96 -32.55 -2.12
CA GLU A 479 6.69 -33.20 -2.44
C GLU A 479 5.52 -32.21 -2.43
N VAL A 480 5.38 -31.42 -1.35
CA VAL A 480 4.20 -30.58 -1.12
C VAL A 480 4.28 -29.26 -1.86
N ILE A 481 5.48 -28.67 -2.03
CA ILE A 481 5.66 -27.35 -2.63
C ILE A 481 6.20 -27.43 -4.06
N ILE A 482 7.34 -28.13 -4.26
CA ILE A 482 7.99 -28.12 -5.58
C ILE A 482 7.20 -28.97 -6.59
N SER A 483 6.63 -30.11 -6.17
CA SER A 483 5.85 -30.98 -7.07
C SER A 483 4.77 -30.27 -7.85
N PRO A 484 3.80 -29.60 -7.17
CA PRO A 484 2.67 -29.03 -7.89
C PRO A 484 3.11 -27.84 -8.74
N MET A 485 4.15 -27.11 -8.31
CA MET A 485 4.71 -26.00 -9.07
C MET A 485 5.34 -26.44 -10.39
N ILE A 486 6.06 -27.57 -10.43
CA ILE A 486 6.67 -28.04 -11.68
C ILE A 486 5.70 -28.80 -12.57
N THR A 487 4.75 -29.55 -12.01
CA THR A 487 3.79 -30.35 -12.79
C THR A 487 2.62 -29.50 -13.32
N GLU A 488 1.99 -28.71 -12.46
CA GLU A 488 0.78 -27.94 -12.79
C GLU A 488 1.05 -26.47 -13.14
N GLY A 489 2.22 -25.95 -12.75
CA GLY A 489 2.52 -24.52 -12.88
C GLY A 489 1.66 -23.64 -11.96
N LYS A 490 1.29 -24.19 -10.80
CA LYS A 490 0.46 -23.54 -9.77
C LYS A 490 1.07 -23.75 -8.39
N GLU A 491 0.79 -22.84 -7.48
CA GLU A 491 1.09 -23.03 -6.06
C GLU A 491 0.29 -24.25 -5.51
N PRO A 492 0.79 -24.91 -4.47
CA PRO A 492 0.09 -26.03 -3.85
C PRO A 492 -1.20 -25.60 -3.14
N VAL A 493 -2.19 -26.49 -3.11
CA VAL A 493 -3.44 -26.29 -2.37
C VAL A 493 -3.48 -27.22 -1.16
N GLY A 494 -3.65 -26.64 0.03
CA GLY A 494 -3.80 -27.36 1.30
C GLY A 494 -5.20 -27.22 1.92
N SER A 495 -5.38 -27.81 3.11
CA SER A 495 -6.60 -27.68 3.91
C SER A 495 -6.29 -27.75 5.40
N MET A 496 -7.27 -27.41 6.24
CA MET A 496 -7.11 -27.15 7.69
C MET A 496 -6.30 -25.87 7.99
N GLY A 497 -6.29 -25.45 9.24
CA GLY A 497 -5.52 -24.27 9.69
C GLY A 497 -4.08 -24.63 10.04
N ASP A 498 -3.20 -23.63 10.06
CA ASP A 498 -1.83 -23.76 10.59
C ASP A 498 -1.89 -23.92 12.11
N ASP A 499 -1.58 -25.13 12.57
CA ASP A 499 -1.58 -25.52 13.98
C ASP A 499 -0.17 -25.75 14.53
N THR A 500 0.85 -25.33 13.78
CA THR A 500 2.25 -25.31 14.21
C THR A 500 2.55 -24.09 15.10
N PRO A 501 3.61 -24.11 15.91
CA PRO A 501 4.05 -22.94 16.66
C PRO A 501 4.36 -21.73 15.76
N LEU A 502 4.09 -20.52 16.27
CA LEU A 502 4.69 -19.31 15.70
C LEU A 502 6.21 -19.48 15.61
N SER A 503 6.86 -18.92 14.57
CA SER A 503 8.28 -19.18 14.30
C SER A 503 9.19 -18.91 15.51
N VAL A 504 8.94 -17.82 16.26
CA VAL A 504 9.68 -17.48 17.48
C VAL A 504 9.48 -18.47 18.65
N LEU A 505 8.42 -19.28 18.61
CA LEU A 505 8.09 -20.31 19.60
C LEU A 505 8.45 -21.73 19.13
N SER A 506 8.83 -21.88 17.86
CA SER A 506 9.23 -23.16 17.31
C SER A 506 10.52 -23.66 17.97
N LYS A 507 10.61 -24.98 18.16
CA LYS A 507 11.86 -25.65 18.60
C LYS A 507 12.70 -26.11 17.40
N ARG A 508 12.11 -26.08 16.20
CA ARG A 508 12.78 -26.35 14.93
C ARG A 508 13.37 -25.06 14.38
N PRO A 509 14.51 -25.13 13.66
CA PRO A 509 15.05 -23.93 13.03
C PRO A 509 14.08 -23.47 11.94
N ARG A 510 13.75 -22.17 11.91
CA ARG A 510 12.85 -21.59 10.92
C ARG A 510 13.62 -20.64 10.00
N LEU A 511 13.13 -20.46 8.78
CA LEU A 511 13.65 -19.42 7.91
C LEU A 511 13.12 -18.05 8.33
N LEU A 512 13.94 -17.02 8.12
CA LEU A 512 13.60 -15.63 8.46
C LEU A 512 12.29 -15.17 7.78
N TYR A 513 12.00 -15.66 6.56
CA TYR A 513 10.75 -15.39 5.84
C TYR A 513 9.51 -15.65 6.70
N THR A 514 9.50 -16.72 7.50
CA THR A 514 8.32 -17.18 8.24
C THR A 514 7.89 -16.24 9.38
N TYR A 515 8.77 -15.33 9.81
CA TYR A 515 8.48 -14.29 10.79
C TYR A 515 7.65 -13.14 10.21
N PHE A 516 7.62 -12.99 8.87
CA PHE A 516 6.89 -11.94 8.18
C PHE A 516 5.52 -12.46 7.72
N LYS A 517 4.44 -11.90 8.24
CA LYS A 517 3.07 -12.22 7.81
C LYS A 517 2.60 -11.23 6.78
N GLN A 518 2.07 -11.73 5.67
CA GLN A 518 1.52 -10.91 4.58
C GLN A 518 0.34 -10.08 5.10
N LEU A 519 0.36 -8.78 4.86
CA LEU A 519 -0.82 -7.94 5.11
C LEU A 519 -1.84 -8.13 3.99
N PHE A 520 -3.12 -7.92 4.30
CA PHE A 520 -4.21 -7.96 3.33
C PHE A 520 -5.21 -6.85 3.62
N ALA A 521 -5.94 -6.45 2.59
CA ALA A 521 -6.94 -5.40 2.65
C ALA A 521 -8.24 -5.94 3.26
N GLN A 522 -8.87 -5.15 4.13
CA GLN A 522 -10.16 -5.47 4.72
C GLN A 522 -10.98 -4.20 4.93
N VAL A 523 -12.19 -4.17 4.35
CA VAL A 523 -13.17 -3.05 4.43
C VAL A 523 -12.71 -1.77 3.74
N THR A 524 -11.55 -1.23 4.08
CA THR A 524 -11.05 0.09 3.66
C THR A 524 -10.82 0.16 2.14
N ASN A 525 -10.20 -0.88 1.59
CA ASN A 525 -10.05 -1.11 0.16
C ASN A 525 -10.35 -2.58 -0.21
N PRO A 526 -10.73 -2.87 -1.47
CA PRO A 526 -10.95 -4.23 -1.92
C PRO A 526 -9.64 -4.90 -2.37
N PRO A 527 -9.50 -6.22 -2.19
CA PRO A 527 -8.52 -7.02 -2.93
C PRO A 527 -8.91 -7.11 -4.42
N ILE A 528 -7.96 -7.54 -5.26
CA ILE A 528 -8.14 -7.75 -6.71
C ILE A 528 -8.18 -9.24 -7.04
N ASP A 529 -8.94 -9.63 -8.06
CA ASP A 529 -8.91 -10.99 -8.61
C ASP A 529 -7.74 -11.14 -9.58
N SER A 530 -6.63 -11.73 -9.12
CA SER A 530 -5.42 -11.90 -9.93
C SER A 530 -5.56 -12.87 -11.10
N LEU A 531 -6.70 -13.58 -11.21
CA LEU A 531 -6.99 -14.49 -12.31
C LEU A 531 -7.91 -13.85 -13.34
N ARG A 532 -9.02 -13.26 -12.90
CA ARG A 532 -10.04 -12.67 -13.78
C ARG A 532 -9.69 -11.25 -14.24
N GLU A 533 -8.94 -10.52 -13.43
CA GLU A 533 -8.54 -9.13 -13.67
C GLU A 533 -7.02 -9.02 -13.93
N GLU A 534 -6.38 -10.11 -14.36
CA GLU A 534 -4.92 -10.15 -14.62
C GLU A 534 -4.45 -9.08 -15.62
N LEU A 535 -5.34 -8.60 -16.50
CA LEU A 535 -5.06 -7.56 -17.49
C LEU A 535 -4.62 -6.22 -16.88
N VAL A 536 -5.08 -5.90 -15.67
CA VAL A 536 -4.64 -4.68 -14.98
C VAL A 536 -3.33 -4.90 -14.23
N MET A 537 -2.90 -6.14 -14.00
CA MET A 537 -1.72 -6.42 -13.19
C MET A 537 -0.41 -6.50 -14.01
N SER A 538 0.72 -6.25 -13.35
CA SER A 538 2.03 -6.35 -14.01
C SER A 538 3.17 -6.74 -13.05
N LEU A 539 3.99 -7.69 -13.50
CA LEU A 539 5.26 -8.10 -12.88
C LEU A 539 6.49 -7.52 -13.59
N ASN A 540 6.29 -6.55 -14.49
CA ASN A 540 7.42 -5.93 -15.18
C ASN A 540 8.40 -5.32 -14.17
N SER A 541 9.69 -5.60 -14.37
CA SER A 541 10.77 -5.04 -13.57
C SER A 541 11.77 -4.34 -14.49
N ALA A 542 12.44 -3.33 -13.97
CA ALA A 542 13.48 -2.63 -14.70
C ALA A 542 14.68 -2.34 -13.80
N LEU A 543 15.88 -2.56 -14.34
CA LEU A 543 17.16 -2.40 -13.68
C LEU A 543 17.91 -1.17 -14.19
N GLY A 544 18.63 -0.52 -13.28
CA GLY A 544 19.49 0.62 -13.57
C GLY A 544 19.20 1.85 -12.70
N TYR A 545 19.86 2.95 -13.05
CA TYR A 545 19.77 4.24 -12.37
C TYR A 545 18.44 4.96 -12.68
N ARG A 546 17.68 5.27 -11.62
CA ARG A 546 16.49 6.12 -11.65
C ARG A 546 16.87 7.58 -11.50
N ARG A 547 16.65 8.35 -12.56
CA ARG A 547 16.98 9.78 -12.64
C ARG A 547 15.93 10.64 -11.93
N SER A 548 16.18 11.95 -11.90
CA SER A 548 15.35 12.94 -11.21
C SER A 548 13.87 12.82 -11.60
N LEU A 549 13.00 12.75 -10.59
CA LEU A 549 11.55 12.73 -10.76
C LEU A 549 11.01 13.96 -11.52
N LEU A 550 11.71 15.10 -11.43
CA LEU A 550 11.24 16.41 -11.91
C LEU A 550 11.72 16.75 -13.32
N GLU A 551 12.65 15.98 -13.88
CA GLU A 551 13.15 16.19 -15.23
C GLU A 551 12.48 15.24 -16.23
N GLU A 552 12.55 15.57 -17.52
CA GLU A 552 11.92 14.79 -18.58
C GLU A 552 12.86 14.69 -19.78
N THR A 553 13.68 13.63 -19.78
CA THR A 553 14.76 13.45 -20.76
C THR A 553 14.78 12.01 -21.31
N PRO A 554 15.34 11.77 -22.52
CA PRO A 554 15.51 10.42 -23.08
C PRO A 554 16.29 9.48 -22.15
N ASP A 555 17.17 10.06 -21.36
CA ASP A 555 18.06 9.39 -20.42
C ASP A 555 17.34 8.65 -19.28
N HIS A 556 16.08 8.99 -19.00
CA HIS A 556 15.22 8.25 -18.07
C HIS A 556 14.86 6.85 -18.56
N ALA A 557 14.83 6.64 -19.88
CA ALA A 557 14.54 5.34 -20.48
C ALA A 557 15.75 4.40 -20.50
N ARG A 558 16.93 4.85 -20.02
CA ARG A 558 18.17 4.06 -20.01
C ARG A 558 18.18 2.99 -18.93
N LEU A 559 17.37 1.96 -19.13
CA LEU A 559 17.15 0.85 -18.20
C LEU A 559 17.15 -0.48 -18.94
N ILE A 560 17.33 -1.56 -18.19
CA ILE A 560 17.16 -2.94 -18.67
C ILE A 560 15.80 -3.44 -18.18
N LYS A 561 14.87 -3.73 -19.09
CA LYS A 561 13.51 -4.15 -18.76
C LYS A 561 13.31 -5.65 -18.93
N PHE A 562 12.67 -6.23 -17.93
CA PHE A 562 12.23 -7.63 -17.87
C PHE A 562 10.71 -7.71 -17.72
N SER A 563 10.11 -8.78 -18.23
CA SER A 563 8.67 -9.07 -18.08
C SER A 563 8.31 -9.73 -16.74
N SER A 564 9.32 -10.20 -16.01
CA SER A 564 9.18 -10.94 -14.75
C SER A 564 10.35 -10.62 -13.82
N PRO A 565 10.15 -10.63 -12.49
CA PRO A 565 11.24 -10.51 -11.53
C PRO A 565 12.08 -11.78 -11.40
N ILE A 566 11.64 -12.90 -11.97
CA ILE A 566 12.28 -14.21 -11.77
C ILE A 566 13.24 -14.48 -12.91
N LEU A 567 14.51 -14.59 -12.56
CA LEU A 567 15.59 -14.85 -13.51
C LEU A 567 15.74 -16.34 -13.77
N ASN A 568 16.18 -16.67 -14.99
CA ASN A 568 16.82 -17.94 -15.27
C ASN A 568 18.34 -17.85 -15.20
N GLN A 569 19.01 -19.01 -15.33
CA GLN A 569 20.46 -19.09 -15.26
C GLN A 569 21.13 -18.24 -16.35
N GLN A 570 20.63 -18.27 -17.58
CA GLN A 570 21.19 -17.54 -18.70
C GLN A 570 21.08 -16.02 -18.49
N GLU A 571 19.92 -15.54 -18.03
CA GLU A 571 19.69 -14.14 -17.69
C GLU A 571 20.60 -13.70 -16.54
N MET A 572 20.82 -14.56 -15.54
CA MET A 572 21.73 -14.26 -14.43
C MET A 572 23.19 -14.17 -14.88
N GLU A 573 23.67 -15.15 -15.65
CA GLU A 573 25.05 -15.14 -16.17
C GLU A 573 25.27 -13.98 -17.14
N TRP A 574 24.25 -13.61 -17.91
CA TRP A 574 24.27 -12.42 -18.75
C TRP A 574 24.36 -11.13 -17.92
N LEU A 575 23.64 -11.02 -16.80
CA LEU A 575 23.74 -9.89 -15.87
C LEU A 575 25.11 -9.80 -15.19
N LYS A 576 25.75 -10.94 -14.87
CA LYS A 576 27.12 -10.98 -14.34
C LYS A 576 28.16 -10.53 -15.36
N ASN A 577 27.89 -10.75 -16.65
CA ASN A 577 28.82 -10.51 -17.76
C ASN A 577 28.27 -9.51 -18.78
N LEU A 578 27.72 -8.39 -18.31
CA LEU A 578 27.13 -7.37 -19.19
C LEU A 578 28.18 -6.84 -20.19
N PRO A 579 27.86 -6.80 -21.50
CA PRO A 579 28.80 -6.31 -22.50
C PRO A 579 29.17 -4.84 -22.28
N ALA A 580 30.45 -4.50 -22.45
CA ALA A 580 30.94 -3.12 -22.29
C ALA A 580 30.33 -2.11 -23.28
N SER A 581 29.76 -2.58 -24.39
CA SER A 581 29.01 -1.75 -25.36
C SER A 581 27.55 -1.50 -24.93
N MET A 582 27.05 -2.24 -23.93
CA MET A 582 25.66 -2.19 -23.53
C MET A 582 25.38 -0.94 -22.69
N GLY A 583 24.41 -0.15 -23.13
CA GLY A 583 24.04 1.12 -22.52
C GLY A 583 24.71 2.33 -23.17
N ASP A 584 25.79 2.17 -23.94
CA ASP A 584 26.44 3.27 -24.67
C ASP A 584 25.52 3.87 -25.75
N GLY A 585 24.71 3.02 -26.40
CA GLY A 585 23.79 3.46 -27.45
C GLY A 585 24.50 4.08 -28.66
N GLY A 586 25.81 3.85 -28.82
CA GLY A 586 26.65 4.44 -29.85
C GLY A 586 26.93 5.94 -29.69
N ASN A 587 26.66 6.53 -28.51
CA ASN A 587 26.66 7.97 -28.28
C ASN A 587 27.63 8.43 -27.15
N GLY A 588 28.56 7.57 -26.72
CA GLY A 588 29.55 7.87 -25.68
C GLY A 588 29.00 7.83 -24.24
N LYS A 589 27.91 7.09 -23.98
CA LYS A 589 27.30 7.03 -22.63
C LYS A 589 27.92 5.90 -21.77
N PRO A 590 28.02 6.03 -20.43
CA PRO A 590 28.78 5.09 -19.58
C PRO A 590 28.07 3.73 -19.42
N PRO A 591 28.61 2.59 -19.86
CA PRO A 591 27.87 1.33 -19.99
C PRO A 591 27.22 0.82 -18.70
N PHE A 592 26.26 -0.09 -18.82
CA PHE A 592 25.70 -0.78 -17.64
C PHE A 592 26.80 -1.62 -16.99
N ARG A 593 27.05 -1.37 -15.70
CA ARG A 593 27.98 -2.14 -14.87
C ARG A 593 27.23 -2.87 -13.76
N SER A 594 27.54 -4.15 -13.61
CA SER A 594 27.09 -4.98 -12.48
C SER A 594 28.25 -5.30 -11.55
N THR A 595 27.95 -5.59 -10.29
CA THR A 595 28.95 -6.05 -9.30
C THR A 595 28.36 -7.13 -8.43
N VAL A 596 29.07 -8.25 -8.31
CA VAL A 596 28.69 -9.37 -7.43
C VAL A 596 29.25 -9.11 -6.04
N LEU A 597 28.37 -9.15 -5.04
CA LEU A 597 28.68 -8.93 -3.63
C LEU A 597 28.33 -10.20 -2.86
N ARG A 598 29.27 -10.69 -2.06
CA ARG A 598 29.18 -11.98 -1.37
C ARG A 598 28.37 -11.83 -0.08
N ALA A 599 27.24 -12.52 0.02
CA ALA A 599 26.34 -12.51 1.17
C ALA A 599 26.59 -13.74 2.08
N ILE A 600 27.79 -13.82 2.65
CA ILE A 600 28.23 -14.92 3.53
C ILE A 600 28.97 -14.36 4.75
N PHE A 601 29.05 -15.14 5.84
CA PHE A 601 29.78 -14.76 7.05
C PHE A 601 30.58 -15.92 7.66
N PRO A 602 31.70 -15.66 8.36
CA PRO A 602 32.51 -16.70 9.01
C PRO A 602 31.76 -17.40 10.15
N THR A 603 31.70 -18.74 10.13
CA THR A 603 30.95 -19.51 11.13
C THR A 603 31.57 -19.47 12.52
N SER A 604 32.89 -19.24 12.61
CA SER A 604 33.64 -19.16 13.87
C SER A 604 33.30 -17.94 14.72
N GLU A 605 32.65 -16.93 14.14
CA GLU A 605 32.45 -15.63 14.78
C GLU A 605 31.02 -15.38 15.26
N GLY A 606 30.10 -16.31 14.98
CA GLY A 606 28.71 -16.23 15.42
C GLY A 606 28.03 -14.92 15.02
N ALA A 607 27.17 -14.41 15.90
CA ALA A 607 26.33 -13.24 15.61
C ALA A 607 27.13 -11.96 15.31
N LYS A 608 28.29 -11.77 15.95
CA LYS A 608 29.19 -10.65 15.65
C LYS A 608 29.78 -10.76 14.24
N GLY A 609 30.08 -11.97 13.79
CA GLY A 609 30.51 -12.23 12.41
C GLY A 609 29.42 -11.91 11.41
N LEU A 610 28.16 -12.28 11.70
CA LEU A 610 27.01 -11.94 10.86
C LEU A 610 26.80 -10.42 10.80
N GLU A 611 26.79 -9.73 11.95
CA GLU A 611 26.61 -8.28 11.99
C GLU A 611 27.68 -7.55 11.18
N ARG A 612 28.96 -7.90 11.39
CA ARG A 612 30.07 -7.29 10.65
C ARG A 612 29.95 -7.56 9.15
N ALA A 613 29.59 -8.78 8.74
CA ALA A 613 29.43 -9.11 7.34
C ALA A 613 28.27 -8.32 6.68
N LEU A 614 27.20 -8.00 7.41
CA LEU A 614 26.11 -7.13 6.93
C LEU A 614 26.59 -5.69 6.74
N ASP A 615 27.39 -5.17 7.66
CA ASP A 615 27.95 -3.82 7.57
C ASP A 615 28.97 -3.74 6.40
N GLU A 616 29.87 -4.73 6.26
CA GLU A 616 30.81 -4.85 5.13
C GLU A 616 30.08 -4.97 3.79
N LEU A 617 29.02 -5.77 3.72
CA LEU A 617 28.19 -5.93 2.51
C LEU A 617 27.53 -4.62 2.10
N SER A 618 27.01 -3.86 3.07
CA SER A 618 26.36 -2.56 2.85
C SER A 618 27.38 -1.53 2.36
N GLN A 619 28.56 -1.49 2.97
CA GLN A 619 29.65 -0.59 2.57
C GLN A 619 30.15 -0.91 1.15
N ALA A 620 30.39 -2.19 0.85
CA ALA A 620 30.80 -2.62 -0.50
C ALA A 620 29.74 -2.30 -1.57
N ALA A 621 28.45 -2.36 -1.21
CA ALA A 621 27.37 -1.92 -2.08
C ALA A 621 27.43 -0.41 -2.37
N VAL A 622 27.67 0.42 -1.36
CA VAL A 622 27.83 1.88 -1.54
C VAL A 622 29.02 2.19 -2.44
N GLU A 623 30.17 1.56 -2.19
CA GLU A 623 31.40 1.73 -2.97
C GLU A 623 31.18 1.33 -4.44
N ALA A 624 30.57 0.16 -4.68
CA ALA A 624 30.27 -0.28 -6.05
C ALA A 624 29.37 0.72 -6.79
N VAL A 625 28.38 1.31 -6.11
CA VAL A 625 27.51 2.34 -6.71
C VAL A 625 28.28 3.62 -7.04
N ASP A 626 29.16 4.06 -6.14
CA ASP A 626 29.99 5.26 -6.36
C ASP A 626 31.03 5.04 -7.47
N GLU A 627 31.45 3.79 -7.71
CA GLU A 627 32.25 3.38 -8.88
C GLU A 627 31.44 3.21 -10.18
N GLY A 628 30.13 3.48 -10.16
CA GLY A 628 29.26 3.48 -11.34
C GLY A 628 28.50 2.18 -11.59
N SER A 629 28.51 1.21 -10.67
CA SER A 629 27.65 0.02 -10.77
C SER A 629 26.19 0.42 -10.57
N SER A 630 25.37 0.09 -11.56
CA SER A 630 23.91 0.34 -11.53
C SER A 630 23.10 -0.93 -11.24
N ILE A 631 23.79 -2.07 -11.10
CA ILE A 631 23.23 -3.37 -10.76
C ILE A 631 24.13 -4.02 -9.70
N LEU A 632 23.58 -4.26 -8.53
CA LEU A 632 24.25 -4.96 -7.44
C LEU A 632 23.67 -6.38 -7.36
N ILE A 633 24.53 -7.39 -7.42
CA ILE A 633 24.13 -8.79 -7.35
C ILE A 633 24.56 -9.33 -5.99
N LEU A 634 23.61 -9.50 -5.06
CA LEU A 634 23.88 -10.15 -3.77
C LEU A 634 23.84 -11.66 -3.98
N SER A 635 24.90 -12.38 -3.60
CA SER A 635 25.00 -13.82 -3.82
C SER A 635 25.49 -14.58 -2.60
N ASP A 636 24.73 -15.60 -2.21
CA ASP A 636 25.07 -16.58 -1.17
C ASP A 636 25.71 -17.86 -1.75
N ARG A 637 26.08 -17.87 -3.04
CA ARG A 637 26.59 -19.06 -3.75
C ARG A 637 27.85 -19.68 -3.13
N ASP A 638 28.69 -18.84 -2.54
CA ASP A 638 30.02 -19.18 -2.00
C ASP A 638 30.02 -19.77 -0.58
N VAL A 639 28.88 -20.27 -0.11
CA VAL A 639 28.78 -21.04 1.15
C VAL A 639 29.76 -22.23 1.15
N SER A 640 30.48 -22.39 2.25
CA SER A 640 31.53 -23.38 2.43
C SER A 640 31.56 -23.92 3.86
N SER A 641 32.47 -24.85 4.18
CA SER A 641 32.58 -25.38 5.55
C SER A 641 32.97 -24.33 6.59
N THR A 642 33.53 -23.18 6.19
CA THR A 642 33.96 -22.10 7.09
C THR A 642 33.06 -20.86 7.01
N HIS A 643 32.17 -20.77 6.02
CA HIS A 643 31.29 -19.63 5.82
C HIS A 643 29.83 -20.07 5.64
N ALA A 644 28.95 -19.49 6.46
CA ALA A 644 27.51 -19.67 6.38
C ALA A 644 26.86 -18.57 5.51
N PRO A 645 25.69 -18.82 4.92
CA PRO A 645 24.97 -17.80 4.18
C PRO A 645 24.42 -16.74 5.13
N ILE A 646 24.51 -15.46 4.75
CA ILE A 646 23.63 -14.44 5.35
C ILE A 646 22.21 -14.73 4.84
N PRO A 647 21.17 -14.83 5.69
CA PRO A 647 19.80 -14.97 5.22
C PRO A 647 19.49 -13.93 4.16
N MET A 648 19.05 -14.33 2.97
CA MET A 648 19.03 -13.42 1.82
C MET A 648 18.09 -12.23 2.05
N LEU A 649 16.98 -12.45 2.77
CA LEU A 649 16.09 -11.37 3.18
C LEU A 649 16.79 -10.31 4.04
N LEU A 650 17.67 -10.72 4.96
CA LEU A 650 18.44 -9.82 5.82
C LEU A 650 19.50 -9.06 5.02
N ALA A 651 20.19 -9.74 4.09
CA ALA A 651 21.16 -9.11 3.18
C ALA A 651 20.50 -8.02 2.31
N VAL A 652 19.34 -8.32 1.72
CA VAL A 652 18.55 -7.36 0.94
C VAL A 652 18.12 -6.18 1.80
N GLY A 653 17.56 -6.45 3.00
CA GLY A 653 17.10 -5.41 3.91
C GLY A 653 18.23 -4.45 4.31
N ALA A 654 19.39 -5.00 4.69
CA ALA A 654 20.58 -4.22 5.04
C ALA A 654 21.02 -3.30 3.91
N VAL A 655 21.30 -3.86 2.73
CA VAL A 655 21.78 -3.09 1.57
C VAL A 655 20.72 -2.09 1.09
N HIS A 656 19.45 -2.48 1.06
CA HIS A 656 18.36 -1.61 0.60
C HIS A 656 18.24 -0.35 1.47
N HIS A 657 18.12 -0.53 2.79
CA HIS A 657 17.92 0.59 3.71
C HIS A 657 19.19 1.42 3.86
N ASP A 658 20.38 0.82 3.80
CA ASP A 658 21.62 1.57 3.87
C ASP A 658 21.84 2.46 2.65
N LEU A 659 21.61 1.93 1.44
CA LEU A 659 21.62 2.74 0.22
C LEU A 659 20.58 3.87 0.25
N ILE A 660 19.43 3.69 0.91
CA ILE A 660 18.44 4.77 1.10
C ILE A 660 19.02 5.86 2.01
N ARG A 661 19.55 5.48 3.19
CA ARG A 661 20.14 6.42 4.16
C ARG A 661 21.30 7.21 3.58
N GLN A 662 22.10 6.60 2.72
CA GLN A 662 23.23 7.23 2.02
C GLN A 662 22.83 8.00 0.75
N GLY A 663 21.53 8.02 0.39
CA GLY A 663 21.05 8.71 -0.81
C GLY A 663 21.56 8.10 -2.12
N ARG A 664 21.80 6.79 -2.15
CA ARG A 664 22.32 6.02 -3.29
C ARG A 664 21.34 5.03 -3.89
N ARG A 665 20.24 4.71 -3.19
CA ARG A 665 19.30 3.65 -3.61
C ARG A 665 18.75 3.82 -5.01
N MET A 666 18.61 5.06 -5.49
CA MET A 666 18.10 5.32 -6.85
C MET A 666 19.12 5.06 -7.95
N ARG A 667 20.42 5.01 -7.64
CA ARG A 667 21.50 4.79 -8.61
C ARG A 667 21.67 3.33 -9.03
N ALA A 668 21.20 2.39 -8.21
CA ALA A 668 21.36 0.97 -8.51
C ALA A 668 20.13 0.12 -8.20
N SER A 669 20.04 -1.01 -8.89
CA SER A 669 19.06 -2.07 -8.61
C SER A 669 19.72 -3.23 -7.89
N ILE A 670 18.98 -3.90 -7.01
CA ILE A 670 19.46 -5.06 -6.24
C ILE A 670 18.91 -6.32 -6.91
N VAL A 671 19.79 -7.18 -7.40
CA VAL A 671 19.48 -8.51 -7.93
C VAL A 671 19.99 -9.51 -6.91
N VAL A 672 19.26 -10.60 -6.67
CA VAL A 672 19.69 -11.62 -5.70
C VAL A 672 19.87 -12.98 -6.36
N GLU A 673 20.99 -13.63 -6.05
CA GLU A 673 21.25 -15.05 -6.25
C GLU A 673 21.02 -15.74 -4.92
N ALA A 674 19.86 -16.38 -4.75
CA ALA A 674 19.38 -16.85 -3.45
C ALA A 674 19.30 -18.37 -3.41
N GLY A 675 19.95 -18.98 -2.41
CA GLY A 675 19.84 -20.40 -2.13
C GLY A 675 18.59 -20.75 -1.33
N ASP A 676 18.12 -19.84 -0.47
CA ASP A 676 17.02 -20.05 0.48
C ASP A 676 15.60 -19.78 -0.08
N ALA A 677 15.49 -19.19 -1.28
CA ALA A 677 14.21 -18.84 -1.90
C ALA A 677 13.65 -20.00 -2.73
N ARG A 678 12.42 -20.47 -2.41
CA ARG A 678 11.80 -21.65 -3.03
C ARG A 678 10.27 -21.64 -3.15
N GLU A 679 9.57 -20.86 -2.32
CA GLU A 679 8.10 -20.68 -2.37
C GLU A 679 7.72 -19.21 -2.58
N GLU A 680 6.52 -18.93 -3.09
CA GLU A 680 6.08 -17.59 -3.50
C GLU A 680 6.20 -16.52 -2.40
N HIS A 681 6.02 -16.92 -1.13
CA HIS A 681 6.17 -16.01 0.00
C HIS A 681 7.62 -15.51 0.18
N HIS A 682 8.63 -16.35 -0.09
CA HIS A 682 10.04 -15.95 -0.02
C HIS A 682 10.32 -14.86 -1.06
N PHE A 683 9.85 -15.05 -2.29
CA PHE A 683 10.00 -14.05 -3.36
C PHE A 683 9.26 -12.76 -3.02
N ALA A 684 8.03 -12.85 -2.50
CA ALA A 684 7.27 -11.69 -2.08
C ALA A 684 7.98 -10.90 -0.96
N CYS A 685 8.63 -11.57 -0.01
CA CYS A 685 9.42 -10.93 1.03
C CYS A 685 10.64 -10.20 0.46
N LEU A 686 11.42 -10.86 -0.39
CA LEU A 686 12.61 -10.28 -1.04
C LEU A 686 12.26 -9.04 -1.88
N LEU A 687 11.20 -9.13 -2.70
CA LEU A 687 10.72 -8.02 -3.52
C LEU A 687 10.17 -6.89 -2.63
N GLY A 688 9.35 -7.22 -1.64
CA GLY A 688 8.75 -6.25 -0.72
C GLY A 688 9.77 -5.49 0.14
N HIS A 689 10.96 -6.05 0.36
CA HIS A 689 12.06 -5.44 1.09
C HIS A 689 13.18 -4.87 0.20
N GLY A 690 13.02 -4.88 -1.12
CA GLY A 690 13.82 -4.04 -2.01
C GLY A 690 14.60 -4.73 -3.13
N ALA A 691 14.53 -6.06 -3.24
CA ALA A 691 15.07 -6.77 -4.40
C ALA A 691 14.29 -6.37 -5.68
N SER A 692 15.01 -6.25 -6.79
CA SER A 692 14.45 -5.96 -8.11
C SER A 692 14.21 -7.23 -8.94
N MET A 693 15.09 -8.23 -8.78
CA MET A 693 15.05 -9.51 -9.50
C MET A 693 15.64 -10.62 -8.61
N ILE A 694 15.19 -11.86 -8.80
CA ILE A 694 15.56 -13.01 -7.97
C ILE A 694 15.91 -14.20 -8.86
N TYR A 695 17.06 -14.83 -8.60
CA TYR A 695 17.49 -16.09 -9.20
C TYR A 695 17.60 -17.19 -8.11
N PRO A 696 16.64 -18.14 -8.04
CA PRO A 696 16.59 -19.19 -7.02
C PRO A 696 17.43 -20.42 -7.42
N TYR A 697 18.75 -20.27 -7.43
CA TYR A 697 19.64 -21.23 -8.11
C TYR A 697 19.60 -22.65 -7.49
N ILE A 698 19.49 -22.79 -6.17
CA ILE A 698 19.38 -24.12 -5.52
C ILE A 698 18.06 -24.80 -5.86
N THR A 699 16.95 -24.05 -5.92
CA THR A 699 15.66 -24.64 -6.32
C THR A 699 15.70 -25.12 -7.77
N TYR A 700 16.35 -24.39 -8.67
CA TYR A 700 16.48 -24.83 -10.06
C TYR A 700 17.32 -26.10 -10.18
N GLU A 701 18.48 -26.17 -9.52
CA GLU A 701 19.29 -27.40 -9.46
C GLU A 701 18.51 -28.56 -8.83
N THR A 702 17.70 -28.29 -7.81
CA THR A 702 16.80 -29.27 -7.19
C THR A 702 15.82 -29.86 -8.21
N ILE A 703 15.16 -29.02 -9.00
CA ILE A 703 14.22 -29.45 -10.03
C ILE A 703 14.92 -30.30 -11.10
N LEU A 704 16.09 -29.86 -11.57
CA LEU A 704 16.85 -30.60 -12.58
C LEU A 704 17.25 -32.00 -12.06
N HIS A 705 17.68 -32.08 -10.81
CA HIS A 705 18.09 -33.33 -10.19
C HIS A 705 16.90 -34.28 -9.94
N LEU A 706 15.75 -33.75 -9.52
CA LEU A 706 14.49 -34.51 -9.38
C LEU A 706 14.07 -35.16 -10.70
N LEU A 707 14.26 -34.46 -11.82
CA LEU A 707 13.92 -34.97 -13.15
C LEU A 707 14.94 -35.98 -13.69
N ALA A 708 16.23 -35.78 -13.41
CA ALA A 708 17.30 -36.66 -13.87
C ALA A 708 17.28 -38.04 -13.18
N ASN A 709 16.89 -38.10 -11.91
CA ASN A 709 16.99 -39.31 -11.09
C ASN A 709 15.71 -40.16 -11.01
N ASN A 710 14.64 -39.81 -11.74
CA ASN A 710 13.36 -40.48 -11.58
C ASN A 710 13.09 -41.52 -12.67
N THR A 711 13.37 -42.78 -12.36
CA THR A 711 13.16 -43.91 -13.28
C THR A 711 11.96 -44.80 -12.96
N GLU A 712 11.30 -44.71 -11.79
CA GLU A 712 10.39 -45.78 -11.34
C GLU A 712 9.10 -45.44 -10.54
N ASN A 713 8.80 -44.18 -10.14
CA ASN A 713 7.63 -43.90 -9.28
C ASN A 713 6.56 -42.98 -9.90
N ASP A 714 5.27 -43.32 -9.77
CA ASP A 714 4.07 -42.60 -10.30
C ASP A 714 3.77 -41.28 -9.55
N ASN A 715 4.77 -40.40 -9.47
CA ASN A 715 4.74 -39.17 -8.68
C ASN A 715 4.29 -37.93 -9.49
N GLY A 716 3.69 -38.13 -10.66
CA GLY A 716 3.12 -37.06 -11.49
C GLY A 716 4.10 -36.21 -12.33
N TRP A 717 5.41 -36.33 -12.13
CA TRP A 717 6.46 -35.60 -12.88
C TRP A 717 7.34 -36.51 -13.78
N ASN A 718 6.94 -37.77 -13.97
CA ASN A 718 7.68 -38.72 -14.82
C ASN A 718 7.68 -38.26 -16.29
N GLY A 719 8.87 -38.25 -16.90
CA GLY A 719 9.03 -37.84 -18.31
C GLY A 719 8.75 -36.36 -18.57
N LEU A 720 8.66 -35.54 -17.52
CA LEU A 720 8.50 -34.09 -17.67
C LEU A 720 9.78 -33.46 -18.21
N ASP A 721 9.67 -32.72 -19.30
CA ASP A 721 10.79 -31.98 -19.88
C ASP A 721 11.31 -30.90 -18.91
N ALA A 722 12.64 -30.82 -18.74
CA ALA A 722 13.28 -29.89 -17.82
C ALA A 722 12.96 -28.41 -18.13
N THR A 723 12.88 -28.06 -19.41
CA THR A 723 12.50 -26.69 -19.83
C THR A 723 11.07 -26.38 -19.39
N LYS A 724 10.16 -27.33 -19.61
CA LYS A 724 8.76 -27.18 -19.21
C LYS A 724 8.59 -27.10 -17.69
N ALA A 725 9.31 -27.92 -16.93
CA ALA A 725 9.28 -27.91 -15.47
C ALA A 725 9.74 -26.57 -14.88
N LEU A 726 10.89 -26.04 -15.34
CA LEU A 726 11.40 -24.74 -14.89
C LEU A 726 10.46 -23.58 -15.29
N GLN A 727 9.85 -23.63 -16.48
CA GLN A 727 8.85 -22.65 -16.90
C GLN A 727 7.58 -22.73 -16.04
N ASN A 728 7.11 -23.92 -15.71
CA ASN A 728 5.96 -24.14 -14.84
C ASN A 728 6.26 -23.58 -13.43
N TYR A 729 7.43 -23.88 -12.86
CA TYR A 729 7.84 -23.33 -11.56
C TYR A 729 7.86 -21.80 -11.59
N LYS A 730 8.52 -21.19 -12.59
CA LYS A 730 8.54 -19.73 -12.75
C LYS A 730 7.12 -19.16 -12.83
N LYS A 731 6.23 -19.78 -13.61
CA LYS A 731 4.83 -19.37 -13.73
C LYS A 731 4.05 -19.50 -12.41
N ALA A 732 4.28 -20.57 -11.65
CA ALA A 732 3.67 -20.76 -10.34
C ALA A 732 4.06 -19.63 -9.37
N ILE A 733 5.35 -19.28 -9.32
CA ILE A 733 5.85 -18.16 -8.51
C ILE A 733 5.30 -16.82 -9.00
N GLU A 734 5.24 -16.57 -10.31
CA GLU A 734 4.65 -15.36 -10.88
C GLU A 734 3.18 -15.20 -10.48
N HIS A 735 2.39 -16.28 -10.59
CA HIS A 735 0.99 -16.29 -10.16
C HIS A 735 0.87 -16.10 -8.64
N GLY A 736 1.75 -16.72 -7.85
CA GLY A 736 1.80 -16.55 -6.40
C GLY A 736 2.09 -15.10 -5.98
N ILE A 737 3.05 -14.43 -6.65
CA ILE A 737 3.34 -13.01 -6.42
C ILE A 737 2.14 -12.14 -6.76
N LEU A 738 1.50 -12.37 -7.92
CA LEU A 738 0.28 -11.65 -8.32
C LEU A 738 -0.81 -11.80 -7.26
N LYS A 739 -1.06 -13.03 -6.78
CA LYS A 739 -2.02 -13.31 -5.70
C LYS A 739 -1.68 -12.57 -4.41
N ILE A 740 -0.41 -12.59 -3.98
CA ILE A 740 0.00 -11.91 -2.75
C ILE A 740 -0.20 -10.39 -2.87
N MET A 741 0.18 -9.79 -3.99
CA MET A 741 -0.07 -8.37 -4.26
C MET A 741 -1.57 -8.04 -4.25
N SER A 742 -2.38 -8.92 -4.86
CA SER A 742 -3.83 -8.71 -4.99
C SER A 742 -4.57 -8.78 -3.67
N LYS A 743 -4.03 -9.46 -2.63
CA LYS A 743 -4.58 -9.46 -1.26
C LYS A 743 -4.69 -8.05 -0.67
N MET A 744 -3.78 -7.13 -1.04
CA MET A 744 -3.83 -5.72 -0.65
C MET A 744 -4.46 -4.84 -1.75
N GLY A 745 -4.88 -5.42 -2.87
CA GLY A 745 -5.39 -4.70 -4.04
C GLY A 745 -4.31 -3.98 -4.84
N ILE A 746 -3.05 -4.42 -4.76
CA ILE A 746 -1.93 -3.80 -5.49
C ILE A 746 -1.81 -4.46 -6.87
N SER A 747 -1.76 -3.65 -7.92
CA SER A 747 -1.75 -4.15 -9.30
C SER A 747 -0.34 -4.25 -9.91
N THR A 748 0.63 -3.47 -9.43
CA THR A 748 1.97 -3.40 -10.07
C THR A 748 3.10 -3.75 -9.11
N LEU A 749 4.04 -4.56 -9.59
CA LEU A 749 5.22 -4.94 -8.82
C LEU A 749 6.10 -3.74 -8.47
N SER A 750 6.13 -2.71 -9.34
CA SER A 750 6.89 -1.48 -9.08
C SER A 750 6.45 -0.78 -7.80
N SER A 751 5.15 -0.76 -7.49
CA SER A 751 4.62 -0.16 -6.27
C SER A 751 4.69 -1.10 -5.06
N TYR A 752 4.67 -2.42 -5.29
CA TYR A 752 4.84 -3.42 -4.22
C TYR A 752 6.29 -3.50 -3.71
N ARG A 753 7.27 -3.35 -4.62
CA ARG A 753 8.69 -3.44 -4.30
C ARG A 753 9.08 -2.35 -3.31
N GLY A 754 9.71 -2.75 -2.20
CA GLY A 754 10.12 -1.82 -1.13
C GLY A 754 8.96 -1.27 -0.28
N ALA A 755 7.71 -1.68 -0.53
CA ALA A 755 6.56 -1.23 0.24
C ALA A 755 6.40 -1.93 1.59
N GLN A 756 7.06 -3.07 1.79
CA GLN A 756 7.03 -3.84 3.04
C GLN A 756 5.60 -4.12 3.52
N ILE A 757 4.78 -4.76 2.66
CA ILE A 757 3.39 -5.17 2.92
C ILE A 757 3.35 -6.41 3.83
N PHE A 758 4.02 -6.29 4.98
CA PHE A 758 4.23 -7.35 5.94
C PHE A 758 4.16 -6.82 7.36
N GLU A 759 3.81 -7.69 8.30
CA GLU A 759 4.04 -7.50 9.72
C GLU A 759 5.03 -8.57 10.22
N ALA A 760 6.04 -8.16 10.97
CA ALA A 760 6.98 -9.07 11.61
C ALA A 760 6.47 -9.46 13.01
N ILE A 761 6.34 -10.76 13.28
CA ILE A 761 5.93 -11.30 14.57
C ILE A 761 7.10 -12.06 15.21
N GLY A 762 7.58 -11.59 16.35
CA GLY A 762 8.65 -12.24 17.11
C GLY A 762 10.06 -11.87 16.68
N LEU A 763 10.26 -10.71 16.05
CA LEU A 763 11.59 -10.13 15.76
C LEU A 763 11.83 -8.92 16.64
N ASP A 764 13.04 -8.77 17.16
CA ASP A 764 13.38 -7.61 17.99
C ASP A 764 13.33 -6.29 17.23
N ARG A 765 12.98 -5.21 17.94
CA ARG A 765 12.82 -3.88 17.38
C ARG A 765 14.12 -3.36 16.77
N ALA A 766 15.28 -3.67 17.34
CA ALA A 766 16.57 -3.22 16.82
C ALA A 766 16.87 -3.78 15.42
N ILE A 767 16.49 -5.04 15.16
CA ILE A 767 16.61 -5.67 13.84
C ILE A 767 15.71 -4.98 12.83
N ILE A 768 14.46 -4.73 13.21
CA ILE A 768 13.49 -4.04 12.37
C ILE A 768 13.97 -2.62 12.03
N ASP A 769 14.38 -1.84 13.02
CA ASP A 769 14.78 -0.45 12.81
C ASP A 769 16.07 -0.34 11.96
N LYS A 770 17.02 -1.30 12.08
CA LYS A 770 18.28 -1.29 11.31
C LYS A 770 18.11 -1.83 9.88
N TYR A 771 17.43 -2.97 9.72
CA TYR A 771 17.43 -3.77 8.47
C TYR A 771 16.08 -3.81 7.74
N PHE A 772 14.98 -3.47 8.40
CA PHE A 772 13.62 -3.51 7.83
C PHE A 772 12.81 -2.26 8.22
N THR A 773 13.47 -1.09 8.22
CA THR A 773 12.94 0.15 8.79
C THR A 773 11.51 0.41 8.28
N GLY A 774 10.57 0.64 9.20
CA GLY A 774 9.17 0.90 8.88
C GLY A 774 8.25 -0.34 8.86
N THR A 775 8.77 -1.56 8.96
CA THR A 775 7.94 -2.77 9.14
C THR A 775 7.34 -2.81 10.55
N PRO A 776 6.01 -3.00 10.71
CA PRO A 776 5.42 -3.20 12.03
C PRO A 776 5.98 -4.46 12.70
N SER A 777 6.38 -4.33 13.96
CA SER A 777 6.67 -5.47 14.84
C SER A 777 6.22 -5.16 16.25
N ARG A 778 4.99 -5.61 16.56
CA ARG A 778 4.30 -5.29 17.81
C ARG A 778 4.70 -6.21 18.96
N ILE A 779 5.18 -7.40 18.64
CA ILE A 779 5.67 -8.40 19.58
C ILE A 779 7.12 -8.68 19.20
N GLY A 780 8.04 -8.18 20.04
CA GLY A 780 9.48 -8.40 19.90
C GLY A 780 9.88 -9.85 20.18
N GLY A 781 11.12 -10.21 19.86
CA GLY A 781 11.61 -11.58 20.06
C GLY A 781 13.05 -11.75 19.61
N ALA A 782 13.27 -12.56 18.57
CA ALA A 782 14.58 -12.94 18.08
C ALA A 782 15.42 -11.75 17.59
N GLY A 783 16.67 -11.66 18.07
CA GLY A 783 17.71 -10.75 17.60
C GLY A 783 18.66 -11.43 16.60
N LEU A 784 19.84 -10.81 16.37
CA LEU A 784 20.86 -11.40 15.50
C LEU A 784 21.42 -12.69 16.11
N GLU A 785 21.47 -12.80 17.43
CA GLU A 785 21.93 -13.99 18.14
C GLU A 785 21.09 -15.22 17.79
N GLU A 786 19.77 -15.13 17.93
CA GLU A 786 18.86 -16.24 17.61
C GLU A 786 18.87 -16.57 16.12
N ILE A 787 18.80 -15.55 15.25
CA ILE A 787 18.85 -15.74 13.79
C ILE A 787 20.15 -16.45 13.38
N THR A 788 21.29 -16.01 13.94
CA THR A 788 22.58 -16.66 13.65
C THR A 788 22.61 -18.09 14.15
N ALA A 789 22.04 -18.36 15.33
CA ALA A 789 21.98 -19.71 15.87
C ALA A 789 21.16 -20.64 14.97
N GLU A 790 20.04 -20.18 14.40
CA GLU A 790 19.24 -20.94 13.42
C GLU A 790 20.04 -21.23 12.16
N VAL A 791 20.67 -20.21 11.56
CA VAL A 791 21.52 -20.38 10.36
C VAL A 791 22.65 -21.37 10.60
N LEU A 792 23.34 -21.26 11.74
CA LEU A 792 24.44 -22.17 12.07
C LEU A 792 23.96 -23.59 12.37
N ARG A 793 22.69 -23.82 12.75
CA ARG A 793 22.12 -25.18 12.85
C ARG A 793 22.02 -25.83 11.47
N PHE A 794 21.48 -25.11 10.48
CA PHE A 794 21.43 -25.59 9.09
C PHE A 794 22.83 -25.83 8.53
N HIS A 795 23.75 -24.89 8.76
CA HIS A 795 25.14 -25.01 8.31
C HIS A 795 25.84 -26.24 8.90
N ARG A 796 25.74 -26.47 10.22
CA ARG A 796 26.30 -27.67 10.87
C ARG A 796 25.67 -28.96 10.35
N ALA A 797 24.38 -28.96 10.06
CA ALA A 797 23.70 -30.11 9.48
C ALA A 797 24.28 -30.44 8.08
N ALA A 798 24.59 -29.42 7.27
CA ALA A 798 25.16 -29.56 5.94
C ALA A 798 26.63 -29.99 5.91
N PHE A 799 27.47 -29.39 6.75
CA PHE A 799 28.93 -29.58 6.73
C PHE A 799 29.46 -30.52 7.83
N GLY A 800 28.56 -31.11 8.62
CA GLY A 800 28.87 -32.19 9.56
C GLY A 800 29.02 -33.54 8.85
N VAL A 801 28.50 -34.61 9.46
CA VAL A 801 28.50 -35.94 8.84
C VAL A 801 27.60 -35.92 7.60
N PRO A 802 28.10 -36.30 6.41
CA PRO A 802 27.30 -36.35 5.19
C PRO A 802 26.05 -37.23 5.40
N GLN A 803 24.89 -36.71 5.00
CA GLN A 803 23.64 -37.46 4.99
C GLN A 803 23.15 -37.60 3.55
N PRO A 804 22.59 -38.75 3.17
CA PRO A 804 22.14 -39.00 1.80
C PRO A 804 20.78 -38.38 1.48
N ARG A 805 20.05 -37.82 2.46
CA ARG A 805 18.67 -37.33 2.29
C ARG A 805 18.39 -36.08 3.12
N LEU A 806 17.34 -35.35 2.75
CA LEU A 806 16.81 -34.22 3.53
C LEU A 806 16.03 -34.70 4.75
N GLU A 807 15.86 -33.80 5.71
CA GLU A 807 15.11 -34.07 6.93
C GLU A 807 13.59 -33.93 6.69
N GLN A 808 12.79 -34.75 7.39
CA GLN A 808 11.34 -34.57 7.44
C GLN A 808 10.98 -33.76 8.68
N GLU A 809 10.87 -32.45 8.51
CA GLU A 809 10.60 -31.52 9.62
C GLU A 809 9.14 -31.56 10.08
N GLY A 810 8.18 -31.92 9.22
CA GLY A 810 6.76 -31.98 9.55
C GLY A 810 6.12 -30.61 9.73
N PHE A 811 6.44 -29.65 8.87
CA PHE A 811 5.87 -28.30 8.92
C PHE A 811 4.46 -28.20 8.34
N TYR A 812 4.13 -28.98 7.30
CA TYR A 812 2.81 -28.94 6.66
C TYR A 812 1.89 -30.06 7.14
N ARG A 813 2.46 -31.14 7.67
CA ARG A 813 1.72 -32.29 8.17
C ARG A 813 2.43 -32.93 9.35
N TYR A 814 1.66 -33.28 10.37
CA TYR A 814 2.19 -33.96 11.55
C TYR A 814 3.06 -35.16 11.21
N ARG A 815 4.27 -35.16 11.77
CA ARG A 815 5.22 -36.27 11.83
C ARG A 815 5.63 -36.51 13.27
N LYS A 816 5.75 -37.78 13.67
CA LYS A 816 6.08 -38.16 15.05
C LYS A 816 7.41 -37.55 15.54
N SER A 817 8.38 -37.42 14.64
CA SER A 817 9.70 -36.83 14.91
C SER A 817 9.87 -35.42 14.36
N GLY A 818 8.77 -34.75 13.99
CA GLY A 818 8.79 -33.44 13.34
C GLY A 818 8.52 -32.28 14.29
N GLU A 819 7.95 -31.21 13.76
CA GLU A 819 7.42 -30.04 14.44
C GLU A 819 6.21 -30.42 15.29
N TYR A 820 5.99 -29.66 16.35
CA TYR A 820 4.80 -29.81 17.17
C TYR A 820 3.55 -29.33 16.41
N HIS A 821 2.46 -30.07 16.55
CA HIS A 821 1.13 -29.70 16.05
C HIS A 821 0.13 -29.67 17.20
N ALA A 822 -0.64 -28.59 17.33
CA ALA A 822 -1.68 -28.48 18.34
C ALA A 822 -2.77 -29.54 18.16
N PHE A 823 -3.07 -29.92 16.91
CA PHE A 823 -3.96 -31.02 16.56
C PHE A 823 -3.17 -32.27 16.15
N ASN A 824 -2.68 -32.98 17.16
CA ASN A 824 -1.94 -34.23 16.99
C ASN A 824 -2.77 -35.47 17.37
N PRO A 825 -2.33 -36.70 17.02
CA PRO A 825 -3.09 -37.92 17.26
C PRO A 825 -3.48 -38.16 18.72
N ASP A 826 -2.68 -37.73 19.69
CA ASP A 826 -2.96 -37.96 21.10
C ASP A 826 -4.07 -37.03 21.60
N VAL A 827 -4.06 -35.75 21.17
CA VAL A 827 -5.15 -34.80 21.41
C VAL A 827 -6.46 -35.29 20.77
N PHE A 828 -6.41 -35.78 19.52
CA PHE A 828 -7.60 -36.33 18.85
C PHE A 828 -8.17 -37.57 19.55
N LYS A 829 -7.32 -38.50 20.01
CA LYS A 829 -7.79 -39.66 20.77
C LYS A 829 -8.43 -39.24 22.08
N ALA A 830 -7.84 -38.28 22.79
CA ALA A 830 -8.36 -37.78 24.06
C ALA A 830 -9.73 -37.10 23.90
N ILE A 831 -9.87 -36.18 22.94
CA ILE A 831 -11.14 -35.48 22.70
C ILE A 831 -12.26 -36.43 22.26
N HIS A 832 -11.96 -37.40 21.37
CA HIS A 832 -12.96 -38.37 20.94
C HIS A 832 -13.40 -39.32 22.06
N ARG A 833 -12.47 -39.71 22.96
CA ARG A 833 -12.82 -40.52 24.14
C ARG A 833 -13.71 -39.72 25.09
N MET A 834 -13.30 -38.50 25.42
CA MET A 834 -14.03 -37.58 26.29
C MET A 834 -15.47 -37.34 25.82
N VAL A 835 -15.67 -37.02 24.54
CA VAL A 835 -17.02 -36.75 23.98
C VAL A 835 -17.90 -38.01 23.99
N LYS A 836 -17.32 -39.21 23.87
CA LYS A 836 -18.08 -40.48 23.87
C LYS A 836 -18.42 -40.97 25.28
N SER A 837 -17.51 -40.83 26.25
CA SER A 837 -17.71 -41.35 27.60
C SER A 837 -18.44 -40.39 28.53
N GLY A 838 -18.25 -39.08 28.35
CA GLY A 838 -18.73 -38.05 29.28
C GLY A 838 -18.08 -38.10 30.67
N ALA A 839 -17.04 -38.92 30.87
CA ALA A 839 -16.42 -39.11 32.18
C ALA A 839 -15.45 -37.96 32.52
N PRO A 840 -15.49 -37.39 33.75
CA PRO A 840 -14.58 -36.32 34.17
C PRO A 840 -13.10 -36.65 33.97
N LYS A 841 -12.70 -37.90 34.23
CA LYS A 841 -11.31 -38.38 34.04
C LYS A 841 -10.83 -38.30 32.59
N ASP A 842 -11.73 -38.51 31.62
CA ASP A 842 -11.37 -38.40 30.21
C ASP A 842 -11.24 -36.93 29.78
N TYR A 843 -12.02 -36.02 30.38
CA TYR A 843 -11.82 -34.57 30.22
C TYR A 843 -10.48 -34.13 30.82
N GLU A 844 -10.13 -34.56 32.03
CA GLU A 844 -8.82 -34.26 32.64
C GLU A 844 -7.65 -34.73 31.77
N THR A 845 -7.79 -35.89 31.13
CA THR A 845 -6.78 -36.42 30.19
C THR A 845 -6.64 -35.50 28.97
N TYR A 846 -7.75 -35.02 28.41
CA TYR A 846 -7.74 -34.06 27.30
C TYR A 846 -7.17 -32.70 27.72
N ALA A 847 -7.66 -32.14 28.82
CA ALA A 847 -7.22 -30.85 29.37
C ALA A 847 -5.71 -30.86 29.62
N LYS A 848 -5.19 -31.91 30.27
CA LYS A 848 -3.75 -32.07 30.48
C LYS A 848 -2.95 -32.09 29.17
N ALA A 849 -3.43 -32.80 28.16
CA ALA A 849 -2.75 -32.88 26.86
C ALA A 849 -2.71 -31.52 26.12
N VAL A 850 -3.69 -30.64 26.37
CA VAL A 850 -3.77 -29.30 25.77
C VAL A 850 -3.04 -28.26 26.62
N ASP A 851 -3.17 -28.31 27.94
CA ASP A 851 -2.66 -27.28 28.87
C ASP A 851 -1.17 -27.47 29.19
N GLU A 852 -0.65 -28.70 29.18
CA GLU A 852 0.78 -28.99 29.40
C GLU A 852 1.59 -29.05 28.10
N ARG A 853 1.02 -28.56 26.99
CA ARG A 853 1.72 -28.52 25.70
C ARG A 853 2.89 -27.52 25.70
N PRO A 854 3.91 -27.73 24.84
CA PRO A 854 4.90 -26.67 24.60
C PRO A 854 4.22 -25.40 24.06
N PRO A 855 4.69 -24.19 24.43
CA PRO A 855 4.14 -22.96 23.90
C PRO A 855 4.14 -22.96 22.37
N ALA A 856 2.97 -22.72 21.76
CA ALA A 856 2.79 -22.68 20.30
C ALA A 856 2.17 -21.37 19.84
N THR A 857 1.36 -20.74 20.69
CA THR A 857 0.62 -19.52 20.44
C THR A 857 0.89 -18.48 21.53
N ILE A 858 0.63 -17.19 21.26
CA ILE A 858 0.90 -16.10 22.22
C ILE A 858 0.21 -16.33 23.57
N ARG A 859 -1.03 -16.87 23.56
CA ARG A 859 -1.79 -17.14 24.80
C ARG A 859 -1.11 -18.17 25.71
N ASP A 860 -0.27 -19.05 25.17
CA ASP A 860 0.46 -20.06 25.96
C ASP A 860 1.57 -19.41 26.83
N LEU A 861 1.91 -18.14 26.57
CA LEU A 861 2.86 -17.35 27.37
C LEU A 861 2.17 -16.58 28.51
N LEU A 862 0.84 -16.59 28.57
CA LEU A 862 0.06 -15.85 29.55
C LEU A 862 -0.35 -16.77 30.69
N ARG A 863 -0.40 -16.22 31.91
CA ARG A 863 -0.94 -16.90 33.09
C ARG A 863 -1.94 -16.02 33.82
N PHE A 864 -2.98 -16.62 34.37
CA PHE A 864 -3.93 -15.89 35.21
C PHE A 864 -3.28 -15.51 36.54
N LYS A 865 -3.42 -14.23 36.93
CA LYS A 865 -3.13 -13.80 38.30
C LYS A 865 -4.37 -14.11 39.14
N LEU A 866 -4.27 -15.16 39.96
CA LEU A 866 -5.39 -15.63 40.78
C LEU A 866 -5.75 -14.61 41.87
N SER A 867 -7.04 -14.51 42.18
CA SER A 867 -7.63 -13.75 43.28
C SER A 867 -8.32 -14.70 44.26
N ASN A 868 -9.13 -14.18 45.19
CA ASN A 868 -9.94 -15.00 46.10
C ASN A 868 -10.92 -15.87 45.29
N ALA A 869 -10.84 -17.18 45.48
CA ALA A 869 -11.78 -18.12 44.87
C ALA A 869 -13.17 -17.98 45.48
N ILE A 870 -14.19 -18.22 44.67
CA ILE A 870 -15.61 -18.25 45.08
C ILE A 870 -16.14 -19.69 44.97
N PRO A 871 -17.23 -20.04 45.67
CA PRO A 871 -17.95 -21.28 45.46
C PRO A 871 -18.45 -21.42 44.01
N LEU A 872 -18.46 -22.64 43.45
CA LEU A 872 -18.86 -22.89 42.07
C LEU A 872 -20.34 -22.53 41.82
N GLU A 873 -21.16 -22.60 42.87
CA GLU A 873 -22.58 -22.26 42.86
C GLU A 873 -22.82 -20.76 42.64
N GLU A 874 -21.83 -19.92 42.90
CA GLU A 874 -21.86 -18.47 42.62
C GLU A 874 -21.46 -18.13 41.17
N VAL A 875 -20.90 -19.09 40.42
CA VAL A 875 -20.54 -18.91 39.01
C VAL A 875 -21.81 -18.91 38.16
N GLU A 876 -21.79 -18.17 37.04
CA GLU A 876 -22.94 -18.13 36.14
C GLU A 876 -23.32 -19.55 35.63
N PRO A 877 -24.62 -19.90 35.53
CA PRO A 877 -25.05 -21.22 35.06
C PRO A 877 -24.56 -21.53 33.63
N ILE A 878 -24.30 -22.81 33.36
CA ILE A 878 -23.78 -23.28 32.07
C ILE A 878 -24.67 -22.88 30.89
N GLU A 879 -25.99 -22.83 31.07
CA GLU A 879 -26.96 -22.44 30.05
C GLU A 879 -26.80 -20.98 29.62
N LYS A 880 -26.22 -20.12 30.48
CA LYS A 880 -25.87 -18.74 30.12
C LYS A 880 -24.54 -18.68 29.39
N ILE A 881 -23.56 -19.49 29.80
CA ILE A 881 -22.24 -19.57 29.17
C ILE A 881 -22.36 -20.09 27.73
N LEU A 882 -23.12 -21.16 27.52
CA LEU A 882 -23.30 -21.81 26.21
C LEU A 882 -23.87 -20.87 25.14
N LYS A 883 -24.68 -19.88 25.52
CA LYS A 883 -25.23 -18.86 24.59
C LYS A 883 -24.15 -17.99 23.95
N ARG A 884 -22.96 -17.91 24.57
CA ARG A 884 -21.81 -17.19 24.04
C ARG A 884 -21.03 -18.02 23.02
N PHE A 885 -21.26 -19.33 22.95
CA PHE A 885 -20.57 -20.21 22.01
C PHE A 885 -21.23 -20.15 20.64
N THR A 886 -20.40 -20.12 19.61
CA THR A 886 -20.82 -20.24 18.22
C THR A 886 -20.00 -21.34 17.56
N THR A 887 -20.62 -22.13 16.69
CA THR A 887 -19.84 -22.92 15.73
C THR A 887 -19.49 -21.99 14.57
N GLY A 888 -18.25 -22.02 14.11
CA GLY A 888 -17.83 -21.21 12.96
C GLY A 888 -18.70 -21.45 11.72
N SER A 889 -18.72 -20.45 10.82
CA SER A 889 -19.47 -20.48 9.56
C SER A 889 -18.72 -21.33 8.51
N ILE A 890 -18.97 -22.64 8.49
CA ILE A 890 -18.35 -23.58 7.53
C ILE A 890 -19.37 -23.92 6.44
N SER A 891 -18.98 -23.80 5.17
CA SER A 891 -19.92 -23.93 4.05
C SER A 891 -20.45 -25.36 3.88
N HIS A 892 -21.72 -25.45 3.49
CA HIS A 892 -22.25 -26.63 2.82
C HIS A 892 -21.50 -26.81 1.49
N GLY A 893 -20.80 -27.94 1.32
CA GLY A 893 -19.87 -28.19 0.21
C GLY A 893 -18.43 -28.38 0.68
N ALA A 894 -17.99 -27.67 1.73
CA ALA A 894 -16.76 -28.01 2.45
C ALA A 894 -16.99 -29.14 3.45
N LEU A 895 -18.17 -29.14 4.09
CA LEU A 895 -18.67 -30.24 4.92
C LEU A 895 -19.81 -30.99 4.22
N GLY A 896 -19.93 -32.28 4.53
CA GLY A 896 -21.13 -33.06 4.21
C GLY A 896 -22.37 -32.51 4.90
N ARG A 897 -23.54 -32.78 4.32
CA ARG A 897 -24.85 -32.31 4.83
C ARG A 897 -25.06 -32.70 6.29
N GLU A 898 -24.71 -33.94 6.60
CA GLU A 898 -24.87 -34.57 7.90
C GLU A 898 -24.08 -33.83 8.98
N ALA A 899 -22.82 -33.50 8.70
CA ALA A 899 -21.97 -32.75 9.62
C ALA A 899 -22.52 -31.33 9.82
N HIS A 900 -22.90 -30.66 8.73
CA HIS A 900 -23.42 -29.29 8.77
C HIS A 900 -24.74 -29.18 9.55
N GLU A 901 -25.70 -30.07 9.28
CA GLU A 901 -26.98 -30.11 10.00
C GLU A 901 -26.80 -30.55 11.46
N THR A 902 -25.86 -31.46 11.75
CA THR A 902 -25.57 -31.89 13.13
C THR A 902 -25.11 -30.71 13.99
N LEU A 903 -24.23 -29.86 13.47
CA LEU A 903 -23.78 -28.65 14.17
C LEU A 903 -24.95 -27.70 14.44
N ALA A 904 -25.80 -27.44 13.43
CA ALA A 904 -26.95 -26.55 13.59
C ALA A 904 -27.95 -27.08 14.63
N ILE A 905 -28.29 -28.37 14.55
CA ILE A 905 -29.20 -29.01 15.51
C ILE A 905 -28.62 -28.95 16.93
N ALA A 906 -27.33 -29.27 17.10
CA ALA A 906 -26.68 -29.21 18.39
C ALA A 906 -26.72 -27.81 19.01
N MET A 907 -26.33 -26.77 18.24
CA MET A 907 -26.32 -25.40 18.75
C MET A 907 -27.73 -24.89 19.06
N ASN A 908 -28.72 -25.21 18.22
CA ASN A 908 -30.11 -24.83 18.48
C ASN A 908 -30.69 -25.52 19.73
N ARG A 909 -30.32 -26.78 20.00
CA ARG A 909 -30.70 -27.47 21.25
C ARG A 909 -30.07 -26.81 22.49
N LEU A 910 -28.84 -26.31 22.37
CA LEU A 910 -28.12 -25.62 23.45
C LEU A 910 -28.52 -24.15 23.60
N GLY A 911 -29.39 -23.62 22.73
CA GLY A 911 -29.73 -22.19 22.68
C GLY A 911 -28.56 -21.30 22.24
N ALA A 912 -27.55 -21.91 21.62
CA ALA A 912 -26.36 -21.28 21.07
C ALA A 912 -26.54 -21.03 19.56
N LYS A 913 -25.48 -20.63 18.85
CA LYS A 913 -25.58 -20.26 17.43
C LYS A 913 -24.65 -21.09 16.52
N SER A 914 -25.13 -21.44 15.34
CA SER A 914 -24.30 -21.98 14.25
C SER A 914 -24.33 -21.06 13.03
N GLY A 915 -23.25 -21.06 12.25
CA GLY A 915 -23.16 -20.34 10.99
C GLY A 915 -23.35 -21.23 9.76
N SER A 916 -24.06 -20.71 8.75
CA SER A 916 -24.30 -21.43 7.48
C SER A 916 -23.06 -21.59 6.60
N GLY A 917 -22.07 -20.69 6.74
CA GLY A 917 -20.98 -20.55 5.80
C GLY A 917 -21.41 -19.96 4.45
N GLU A 918 -20.49 -19.96 3.49
CA GLU A 918 -20.65 -19.23 2.21
C GLU A 918 -21.60 -19.89 1.20
N GLY A 919 -21.90 -21.19 1.39
CA GLY A 919 -22.56 -22.04 0.39
C GLY A 919 -24.09 -21.92 0.34
N GLY A 920 -24.68 -21.03 1.15
CA GLY A 920 -26.14 -20.97 1.33
C GLY A 920 -26.68 -22.03 2.29
N GLU A 921 -28.00 -22.15 2.33
CA GLU A 921 -28.69 -23.13 3.16
C GLU A 921 -29.99 -23.60 2.48
N ASP A 922 -30.30 -24.89 2.59
CA ASP A 922 -31.52 -25.50 2.06
C ASP A 922 -32.76 -24.97 2.82
N PRO A 923 -33.76 -24.36 2.15
CA PRO A 923 -34.94 -23.81 2.80
C PRO A 923 -35.76 -24.79 3.63
N SER A 924 -35.68 -26.09 3.33
CA SER A 924 -36.34 -27.12 4.16
C SER A 924 -35.87 -27.12 5.61
N ARG A 925 -34.66 -26.59 5.88
CA ARG A 925 -34.08 -26.46 7.22
C ARG A 925 -34.65 -25.32 8.03
N TYR A 926 -35.31 -24.34 7.40
CA TYR A 926 -35.88 -23.17 8.08
C TYR A 926 -37.04 -23.56 9.01
N HIS A 927 -37.66 -24.71 8.74
CA HIS A 927 -38.70 -25.29 9.58
C HIS A 927 -38.14 -26.37 10.51
N ARG A 928 -38.79 -26.53 11.67
CA ARG A 928 -38.48 -27.63 12.59
C ARG A 928 -38.91 -28.95 11.98
N ARG A 929 -38.10 -29.98 12.21
CA ARG A 929 -38.43 -31.38 11.91
C ARG A 929 -39.51 -31.87 12.86
N GLN A 930 -40.15 -32.98 12.50
CA GLN A 930 -41.20 -33.60 13.31
C GLN A 930 -40.72 -34.00 14.71
N ASN A 931 -39.43 -34.34 14.86
CA ASN A 931 -38.82 -34.69 16.15
C ASN A 931 -38.45 -33.45 17.00
N GLY A 932 -38.79 -32.24 16.56
CA GLY A 932 -38.49 -30.98 17.25
C GLY A 932 -37.12 -30.37 16.92
N ASP A 933 -36.25 -31.11 16.22
CA ASP A 933 -34.94 -30.62 15.82
C ASP A 933 -35.04 -29.50 14.80
N TRP A 934 -34.13 -28.55 14.92
CA TRP A 934 -34.06 -27.42 14.01
C TRP A 934 -32.67 -27.38 13.38
N ALA A 935 -32.61 -27.61 12.08
CA ALA A 935 -31.36 -27.60 11.32
C ALA A 935 -31.04 -26.22 10.72
N ASN A 936 -31.85 -25.20 10.99
CA ASN A 936 -31.61 -23.84 10.55
C ASN A 936 -30.38 -23.26 11.26
N SER A 937 -29.41 -22.74 10.51
CA SER A 937 -28.30 -22.00 11.12
C SER A 937 -28.77 -20.61 11.55
N ALA A 938 -28.53 -20.27 12.82
CA ALA A 938 -28.93 -18.97 13.37
C ALA A 938 -28.19 -17.79 12.71
N ILE A 939 -26.92 -17.99 12.34
CA ILE A 939 -26.10 -17.00 11.65
C ILE A 939 -26.08 -17.34 10.16
N LYS A 940 -26.43 -16.36 9.32
CA LYS A 940 -26.39 -16.49 7.86
C LYS A 940 -25.31 -15.61 7.28
N GLN A 941 -24.37 -16.23 6.57
CA GLN A 941 -23.21 -15.55 6.01
C GLN A 941 -23.51 -14.95 4.63
N VAL A 942 -22.97 -13.77 4.37
CA VAL A 942 -22.99 -13.06 3.09
C VAL A 942 -21.54 -12.82 2.65
N ALA A 943 -21.05 -13.68 1.74
CA ALA A 943 -19.67 -13.66 1.22
C ALA A 943 -19.61 -13.23 -0.25
N SER A 944 -18.42 -13.00 -0.80
CA SER A 944 -18.15 -12.36 -2.11
C SER A 944 -19.05 -12.85 -3.26
N ALA A 945 -19.14 -14.16 -3.48
CA ALA A 945 -19.90 -14.75 -4.60
C ALA A 945 -21.42 -14.81 -4.39
N ARG A 946 -21.91 -14.56 -3.16
CA ARG A 946 -23.34 -14.57 -2.80
C ARG A 946 -24.09 -15.87 -3.17
N PHE A 947 -23.41 -17.03 -3.17
CA PHE A 947 -23.92 -18.30 -3.73
C PHE A 947 -25.37 -18.68 -3.36
N GLY A 948 -25.76 -18.53 -2.09
CA GLY A 948 -27.12 -18.86 -1.62
C GLY A 948 -27.84 -17.72 -0.92
N VAL A 949 -27.48 -16.47 -1.22
CA VAL A 949 -28.08 -15.30 -0.56
C VAL A 949 -29.40 -14.93 -1.24
N THR A 950 -30.52 -15.37 -0.66
CA THR A 950 -31.89 -15.05 -1.10
C THR A 950 -32.65 -14.22 -0.05
N PRO A 951 -33.76 -13.55 -0.41
CA PRO A 951 -34.57 -12.84 0.58
C PRO A 951 -35.05 -13.75 1.72
N GLU A 952 -35.47 -14.97 1.41
CA GLU A 952 -35.90 -15.97 2.40
C GLU A 952 -34.73 -16.44 3.29
N TYR A 953 -33.56 -16.66 2.71
CA TYR A 953 -32.34 -16.99 3.46
C TYR A 953 -31.98 -15.90 4.47
N LEU A 954 -31.99 -14.63 4.05
CA LEU A 954 -31.72 -13.50 4.94
C LEU A 954 -32.80 -13.37 6.03
N ALA A 955 -34.07 -13.58 5.68
CA ALA A 955 -35.19 -13.54 6.62
C ALA A 955 -35.17 -14.71 7.63
N SER A 956 -34.55 -15.83 7.29
CA SER A 956 -34.39 -17.00 8.18
C SER A 956 -33.33 -16.82 9.27
N ALA A 957 -32.52 -15.75 9.18
CA ALA A 957 -31.39 -15.50 10.06
C ALA A 957 -31.81 -14.80 11.36
N ILE A 958 -31.10 -15.11 12.45
CA ILE A 958 -31.10 -14.29 13.67
C ILE A 958 -30.01 -13.22 13.56
N GLU A 959 -28.90 -13.56 12.88
CA GLU A 959 -27.74 -12.69 12.71
C GLU A 959 -27.20 -12.83 11.28
N LEU A 960 -26.82 -11.71 10.68
CA LEU A 960 -26.20 -11.66 9.36
C LEU A 960 -24.71 -11.38 9.49
N GLU A 961 -23.90 -12.29 8.97
CA GLU A 961 -22.44 -12.17 8.99
C GLU A 961 -21.93 -11.74 7.61
N ILE A 962 -21.40 -10.53 7.50
CA ILE A 962 -20.72 -10.08 6.29
C ILE A 962 -19.29 -10.60 6.33
N LYS A 963 -19.00 -11.65 5.55
CA LYS A 963 -17.66 -12.23 5.52
C LYS A 963 -16.75 -11.41 4.62
N MET A 964 -15.82 -10.68 5.23
CA MET A 964 -14.78 -9.95 4.53
C MET A 964 -13.57 -10.83 4.22
N ALA A 965 -13.14 -11.65 5.18
CA ALA A 965 -11.96 -12.51 5.09
C ALA A 965 -12.09 -13.73 6.01
N GLN A 966 -11.14 -14.66 5.90
CA GLN A 966 -10.89 -15.74 6.85
C GLN A 966 -9.39 -15.79 7.17
N GLY A 967 -9.07 -16.24 8.38
CA GLY A 967 -7.69 -16.36 8.87
C GLY A 967 -6.90 -17.50 8.25
#